data_AF-A0A1C5G7M2-F1
#
_entry.id   AF-A0A1C5G7M2-F1
#
_cell.length_a   1.000
_cell.length_b   1.000
_cell.length_c   1.000
_cell.angle_alpha   90.00
_cell.angle_beta   90.00
_cell.angle_gamma   90.00
#
_symmetry.space_group_name_H-M   'P 1'
#
loop_
_entity.id
_entity.type
_entity.pdbx_description
1 polymer ?
#
loop_
_entity_poly.entity_id
_entity_poly.type
_entity_poly.pdbx_seq_one_letter_code
_entity_poly.pdbx_strand_id
1 'polypeptide(L)'
;MHNSDTRRRRHRRGFLTAIGAALIAATLAVGMAATAYADTLFSDDFSDGNPSGWTASGGSWSVTGDSARALRQSSTSSDARSLAGTSSWTDYSVQATVRPTAFNGTNRFVALLARVQSNTSYYYLALRSNNTVELKRLTSGSSTTLDTASVPVAAGTTYTLRLEVAGGSLKGYVDGTLSTEATDTAYASGRIGVATFYASADFDNVRVDSGGGGPTPTPTNPTPSPTGDPGNPGPNVADGWASVDAWGQNGTTGGAGGPTVTVTTASQFITEAASSGPKVIQVDGMIALPGPMHEVASDKTIIGVGANSGFTGGGLNIGLPIDNAVTAPPANAVHNVIIRNLNFRNWADDAINVQMFTHHVWIDHNTWTTGADGGVDIKRGSSYVTVSYNHADGTDKNMLLGHDDGNAAQDTGRLKVTYHHNFFDDTNQRNPRVRFGDQVHVYNNYYLNTGNYGVASTENAGVIVEGNHFENVDDPYHLAEGSSGDGRLVARNNCLVNSGAGQTGGSVANPPYAYTVGPACDMKALVTAQAGVGRVGLPGNPTTPPPATTPPPTPTAPPAGDLVGWAPQNGGTTGGAGGQTVTVSDGQALADALESSSPLVIRVTGSLTMPDKMNDVRSNKTVLGVGAATLDNGLNISGASNVIVRNLTFRGWDDDAINVQGSRNVWIDHNTFDGGYDGAVDIKRASDFVTVSWNRVTNHTKSMLLGHDDGHTADIGHLRVTYHHNWFDGSKERHPRVRFGDPVHVFNNYYYGADYGVASTMGAGVLVEGNHFENVTRPTAVGYAESGPGDLVQRDNIFTNSGAPESAGDVAPIPYPYRLDDASGVKAAVTAGAGAGRINP
;
A
#
# COMPACT_ATOMS: atom_id res chain seq x y z
N MET A 1 -71.46 -50.53 65.87
CA MET A 1 -71.88 -49.13 66.12
C MET A 1 -72.28 -48.53 64.78
N HIS A 2 -73.56 -48.16 64.69
CA HIS A 2 -74.22 -47.53 63.56
C HIS A 2 -74.07 -46.02 63.65
N ASN A 3 -74.03 -45.35 62.49
CA ASN A 3 -74.79 -44.15 62.07
C ASN A 3 -73.94 -43.24 61.17
N SER A 4 -74.23 -43.17 59.86
CA SER A 4 -75.29 -42.37 59.19
C SER A 4 -74.79 -40.91 58.99
N ASP A 5 -75.03 -40.19 57.91
CA ASP A 5 -76.08 -40.29 56.90
C ASP A 5 -75.73 -39.40 55.66
N THR A 6 -76.47 -39.69 54.61
CA THR A 6 -76.75 -39.06 53.30
C THR A 6 -76.76 -37.51 53.18
N ARG A 7 -76.86 -36.78 52.03
CA ARG A 7 -77.42 -36.98 50.67
C ARG A 7 -77.13 -35.74 49.75
N ARG A 8 -76.85 -35.97 48.45
CA ARG A 8 -77.35 -35.34 47.17
C ARG A 8 -77.15 -33.85 46.73
N ARG A 9 -76.57 -33.74 45.51
CA ARG A 9 -76.89 -32.94 44.27
C ARG A 9 -76.67 -31.40 44.31
N ARG A 10 -76.18 -30.68 43.27
CA ARG A 10 -76.27 -30.82 41.78
C ARG A 10 -75.36 -29.79 41.05
N HIS A 11 -75.09 -30.05 39.75
CA HIS A 11 -74.61 -29.16 38.64
C HIS A 11 -73.09 -28.84 38.57
N ARG A 12 -72.40 -28.83 37.41
CA ARG A 12 -72.74 -28.96 35.96
C ARG A 12 -71.44 -29.21 35.16
N ARG A 13 -71.52 -30.12 34.16
CA ARG A 13 -70.98 -30.12 32.76
C ARG A 13 -69.49 -29.77 32.50
N GLY A 14 -68.75 -30.42 31.60
CA GLY A 14 -69.09 -31.33 30.48
C GLY A 14 -67.86 -32.17 30.06
N PHE A 15 -68.08 -33.43 29.66
CA PHE A 15 -68.17 -33.96 28.27
C PHE A 15 -66.80 -34.18 27.61
N LEU A 16 -66.25 -35.40 27.52
CA LEU A 16 -66.62 -36.59 26.67
C LEU A 16 -66.32 -36.31 25.19
N THR A 17 -65.74 -37.19 24.36
CA THR A 17 -64.97 -38.44 24.50
C THR A 17 -64.43 -38.77 23.11
N ALA A 18 -63.41 -39.62 23.08
CA ALA A 18 -62.79 -40.29 21.95
C ALA A 18 -63.72 -41.00 20.94
N ILE A 19 -63.18 -41.22 19.73
CA ILE A 19 -63.15 -42.41 18.82
C ILE A 19 -62.45 -41.90 17.53
N GLY A 20 -61.54 -42.55 16.80
CA GLY A 20 -60.89 -43.86 16.80
C GLY A 20 -60.21 -44.08 15.42
N ALA A 21 -59.07 -44.79 15.43
CA ALA A 21 -58.40 -45.55 14.35
C ALA A 21 -57.50 -44.89 13.26
N ALA A 22 -56.20 -45.19 13.42
CA ALA A 22 -55.16 -45.60 12.44
C ALA A 22 -54.52 -44.58 11.46
N LEU A 23 -53.23 -44.25 11.66
CA LEU A 23 -52.14 -44.50 10.69
C LEU A 23 -50.75 -44.09 11.27
N ILE A 24 -49.75 -44.93 10.99
CA ILE A 24 -48.28 -44.65 10.89
C ILE A 24 -47.56 -44.13 12.14
N ALA A 25 -46.72 -44.99 12.71
CA ALA A 25 -45.64 -44.59 13.61
C ALA A 25 -44.54 -43.86 12.80
N ALA A 26 -44.46 -42.54 12.97
CA ALA A 26 -43.28 -41.75 12.67
C ALA A 26 -43.08 -40.78 13.83
N THR A 27 -42.20 -41.15 14.77
CA THR A 27 -41.67 -40.24 15.78
C THR A 27 -40.81 -39.20 15.07
N LEU A 28 -41.42 -38.09 14.69
CA LEU A 28 -40.71 -36.88 14.29
C LEU A 28 -40.18 -36.23 15.58
N ALA A 29 -38.95 -36.57 15.94
CA ALA A 29 -38.17 -35.72 16.83
C ALA A 29 -38.04 -34.36 16.12
N VAL A 30 -38.79 -33.37 16.58
CA VAL A 30 -38.54 -31.97 16.22
C VAL A 30 -37.22 -31.61 16.86
N GLY A 31 -36.14 -31.85 16.12
CA GLY A 31 -34.85 -31.27 16.41
C GLY A 31 -35.02 -29.76 16.35
N MET A 32 -34.95 -29.09 17.51
CA MET A 32 -34.50 -27.71 17.52
C MET A 32 -33.07 -27.73 17.02
N ALA A 33 -32.89 -27.53 15.71
CA ALA A 33 -31.60 -27.16 15.18
C ALA A 33 -31.35 -25.73 15.68
N ALA A 34 -30.66 -25.61 16.81
CA ALA A 34 -29.83 -24.44 17.03
C ALA A 34 -28.86 -24.40 15.85
N THR A 35 -28.97 -23.40 14.99
CA THR A 35 -27.94 -23.11 14.00
C THR A 35 -26.65 -22.85 14.80
N ALA A 36 -25.72 -23.80 14.76
CA ALA A 36 -24.40 -23.59 15.29
C ALA A 36 -23.73 -22.51 14.42
N TYR A 37 -23.50 -21.33 15.00
CA TYR A 37 -22.59 -20.35 14.42
C TYR A 37 -21.19 -20.92 14.49
N ALA A 38 -20.56 -21.11 13.33
CA ALA A 38 -19.16 -21.47 13.23
C ALA A 38 -18.35 -20.16 13.22
N ASP A 39 -17.26 -20.11 13.96
CA ASP A 39 -16.27 -19.02 14.03
C ASP A 39 -16.76 -17.59 14.35
N THR A 40 -16.20 -17.03 15.43
CA THR A 40 -16.25 -15.59 15.71
C THR A 40 -15.41 -14.88 14.64
N LEU A 41 -16.03 -14.06 13.79
CA LEU A 41 -15.34 -13.31 12.73
C LEU A 41 -14.67 -12.04 13.27
N PHE A 42 -15.25 -11.45 14.30
CA PHE A 42 -14.77 -10.23 14.94
C PHE A 42 -15.36 -10.12 16.34
N SER A 43 -14.59 -9.59 17.28
CA SER A 43 -15.08 -9.25 18.61
C SER A 43 -14.32 -8.06 19.16
N ASP A 44 -15.03 -7.18 19.85
CA ASP A 44 -14.45 -6.08 20.59
C ASP A 44 -15.27 -5.81 21.85
N ASP A 45 -14.62 -5.89 23.00
CA ASP A 45 -15.17 -5.58 24.33
C ASP A 45 -14.57 -4.29 24.92
N PHE A 46 -13.76 -3.57 24.13
CA PHE A 46 -13.09 -2.32 24.47
C PHE A 46 -12.28 -2.35 25.78
N SER A 47 -11.98 -3.54 26.30
CA SER A 47 -11.30 -3.72 27.59
C SER A 47 -9.85 -3.26 27.54
N ASP A 48 -9.25 -3.16 26.36
CA ASP A 48 -7.93 -2.61 26.11
C ASP A 48 -7.87 -1.07 26.17
N GLY A 49 -9.04 -0.41 26.23
CA GLY A 49 -9.16 1.03 26.42
C GLY A 49 -8.94 1.88 25.17
N ASN A 50 -8.97 1.28 23.98
CA ASN A 50 -8.83 2.03 22.73
C ASN A 50 -9.88 1.59 21.69
N PRO A 51 -10.23 2.45 20.72
CA PRO A 51 -11.18 2.11 19.66
C PRO A 51 -10.48 1.57 18.40
N SER A 52 -9.30 0.95 18.50
CA SER A 52 -8.57 0.48 17.32
C SER A 52 -9.40 -0.52 16.51
N GLY A 53 -9.37 -0.38 15.19
CA GLY A 53 -10.21 -1.17 14.28
C GLY A 53 -11.61 -0.58 14.03
N TRP A 54 -11.94 0.55 14.66
CA TRP A 54 -13.17 1.31 14.41
C TRP A 54 -12.90 2.65 13.73
N THR A 55 -13.73 2.99 12.75
CA THR A 55 -13.68 4.28 12.04
C THR A 55 -14.94 5.09 12.35
N ALA A 56 -14.76 6.28 12.91
CA ALA A 56 -15.86 7.16 13.30
C ALA A 56 -16.25 8.15 12.18
N SER A 57 -17.54 8.39 12.01
CA SER A 57 -18.09 9.41 11.14
C SER A 57 -19.20 10.18 11.87
N GLY A 58 -18.98 11.48 12.05
CA GLY A 58 -19.82 12.34 12.88
C GLY A 58 -19.76 12.03 14.38
N GLY A 59 -20.29 12.94 15.21
CA GLY A 59 -20.34 12.78 16.66
C GLY A 59 -18.99 12.94 17.38
N SER A 60 -18.90 12.38 18.59
CA SER A 60 -17.70 12.40 19.42
C SER A 60 -17.53 11.04 20.09
N TRP A 61 -16.53 10.29 19.64
CA TRP A 61 -16.33 8.88 19.97
C TRP A 61 -15.08 8.70 20.83
N SER A 62 -15.20 7.93 21.92
CA SER A 62 -14.07 7.55 22.76
C SER A 62 -14.38 6.30 23.57
N VAL A 63 -13.36 5.56 24.00
CA VAL A 63 -13.55 4.48 24.98
C VAL A 63 -13.58 5.06 26.40
N THR A 64 -14.54 4.61 27.21
CA THR A 64 -14.70 5.12 28.59
C THR A 64 -13.58 4.66 29.51
N GLY A 65 -13.19 5.50 30.47
CA GLY A 65 -12.09 5.22 31.41
C GLY A 65 -12.47 4.45 32.68
N ASP A 66 -13.71 3.96 32.79
CA ASP A 66 -14.20 3.17 33.93
C ASP A 66 -13.88 1.68 33.79
N SER A 67 -14.12 0.88 34.85
CA SER A 67 -13.78 -0.56 34.88
C SER A 67 -14.61 -1.45 33.95
N ALA A 68 -15.60 -0.88 33.25
CA ALA A 68 -16.51 -1.56 32.34
C ALA A 68 -16.43 -0.98 30.91
N ARG A 69 -15.25 -0.43 30.56
CA ARG A 69 -14.88 0.25 29.30
C ARG A 69 -15.80 -0.07 28.12
N ALA A 70 -16.41 0.96 27.55
CA ALA A 70 -17.29 0.85 26.38
C ALA A 70 -16.96 1.92 25.34
N LEU A 71 -17.24 1.66 24.07
CA LEU A 71 -17.19 2.68 23.03
C LEU A 71 -18.36 3.65 23.21
N ARG A 72 -18.06 4.88 23.62
CA ARG A 72 -19.02 5.94 23.88
C ARG A 72 -19.12 6.90 22.72
N GLN A 73 -20.34 7.07 22.24
CA GLN A 73 -20.77 8.27 21.51
C GLN A 73 -21.32 9.26 22.55
N SER A 74 -20.69 10.42 22.67
CA SER A 74 -21.02 11.41 23.71
C SER A 74 -21.86 12.62 23.25
N SER A 75 -21.98 12.84 21.94
CA SER A 75 -22.64 14.04 21.40
C SER A 75 -24.07 13.78 20.93
N THR A 76 -25.02 14.63 21.31
CA THR A 76 -26.40 14.54 20.80
C THR A 76 -26.71 15.54 19.67
N SER A 77 -25.67 16.12 19.03
CA SER A 77 -25.83 17.23 18.08
C SER A 77 -25.97 16.82 16.61
N SER A 78 -25.63 15.59 16.27
CA SER A 78 -25.66 15.09 14.89
C SER A 78 -26.08 13.62 14.84
N ASP A 79 -26.26 13.14 13.63
CA ASP A 79 -26.10 11.74 13.33
C ASP A 79 -24.62 11.34 13.47
N ALA A 80 -24.38 10.12 13.93
CA ALA A 80 -23.04 9.62 14.17
C ALA A 80 -23.00 8.11 13.95
N ARG A 81 -21.89 7.59 13.46
CA ARG A 81 -21.63 6.15 13.40
C ARG A 81 -20.16 5.85 13.67
N SER A 82 -19.91 4.62 14.06
CA SER A 82 -18.59 4.03 14.10
C SER A 82 -18.66 2.66 13.46
N LEU A 83 -17.78 2.38 12.50
CA LEU A 83 -17.81 1.20 11.64
C LEU A 83 -16.60 0.31 11.90
N ALA A 84 -16.76 -1.01 11.78
CA ALA A 84 -15.66 -1.97 11.91
C ALA A 84 -15.90 -3.21 11.04
N GLY A 85 -14.88 -4.06 10.91
CA GLY A 85 -14.92 -5.26 10.08
C GLY A 85 -14.70 -5.01 8.58
N THR A 86 -14.97 -6.03 7.76
CA THR A 86 -14.66 -6.02 6.31
C THR A 86 -15.92 -6.00 5.45
N SER A 87 -15.84 -5.39 4.26
CA SER A 87 -16.91 -5.34 3.26
C SER A 87 -17.21 -6.70 2.61
N SER A 88 -16.31 -7.67 2.77
CA SER A 88 -16.42 -9.02 2.19
C SER A 88 -17.39 -9.95 2.92
N TRP A 89 -17.81 -9.63 4.15
CA TRP A 89 -18.71 -10.46 4.91
C TRP A 89 -20.12 -10.46 4.29
N THR A 90 -20.60 -11.65 3.92
CA THR A 90 -21.92 -11.85 3.31
C THR A 90 -22.96 -12.20 4.36
N ASP A 91 -22.82 -13.38 4.97
CA ASP A 91 -23.78 -13.97 5.88
C ASP A 91 -23.19 -14.04 7.29
N TYR A 92 -23.80 -13.30 8.22
CA TYR A 92 -23.31 -13.20 9.59
C TYR A 92 -24.40 -12.69 10.54
N SER A 93 -24.11 -12.77 11.84
CA SER A 93 -24.83 -11.99 12.84
C SER A 93 -23.88 -11.01 13.51
N VAL A 94 -24.35 -9.80 13.78
CA VAL A 94 -23.67 -8.82 14.62
C VAL A 94 -24.49 -8.63 15.89
N GLN A 95 -23.85 -8.62 17.04
CA GLN A 95 -24.44 -8.38 18.36
C GLN A 95 -23.65 -7.30 19.10
N ALA A 96 -24.33 -6.47 19.90
CA ALA A 96 -23.70 -5.59 20.87
C ALA A 96 -24.60 -5.37 22.09
N THR A 97 -23.98 -5.12 23.23
CA THR A 97 -24.61 -4.46 24.38
C THR A 97 -24.70 -2.96 24.10
N VAL A 98 -25.89 -2.39 24.19
CA VAL A 98 -26.17 -0.99 23.85
C VAL A 98 -26.90 -0.30 24.99
N ARG A 99 -26.36 0.82 25.46
CA ARG A 99 -26.98 1.64 26.51
C ARG A 99 -27.16 3.08 26.01
N PRO A 100 -28.37 3.46 25.56
CA PRO A 100 -28.66 4.87 25.28
C PRO A 100 -28.48 5.69 26.55
N THR A 101 -27.75 6.80 26.49
CA THR A 101 -27.52 7.69 27.65
C THR A 101 -28.36 8.97 27.58
N ALA A 102 -28.64 9.47 26.38
CA ALA A 102 -29.57 10.58 26.17
C ALA A 102 -30.15 10.59 24.75
N PHE A 103 -31.35 11.17 24.61
CA PHE A 103 -31.98 11.45 23.32
C PHE A 103 -32.30 12.94 23.21
N ASN A 104 -31.83 13.60 22.15
CA ASN A 104 -32.12 15.01 21.91
C ASN A 104 -33.37 15.16 21.04
N GLY A 105 -34.52 15.12 21.71
CA GLY A 105 -35.84 15.25 21.11
C GLY A 105 -36.56 13.92 20.88
N THR A 106 -37.60 13.96 20.06
CA THR A 106 -38.44 12.80 19.75
C THR A 106 -37.90 12.03 18.55
N ASN A 107 -38.25 10.74 18.46
CA ASN A 107 -37.93 9.87 17.32
C ASN A 107 -36.42 9.73 17.03
N ARG A 108 -35.61 9.81 18.08
CA ARG A 108 -34.14 9.63 18.06
C ARG A 108 -33.80 8.18 18.30
N PHE A 109 -32.62 7.74 17.89
CA PHE A 109 -32.27 6.33 17.99
C PHE A 109 -30.81 6.06 18.30
N VAL A 110 -30.58 4.86 18.80
CA VAL A 110 -29.29 4.15 18.80
C VAL A 110 -29.48 2.89 17.97
N ALA A 111 -28.45 2.43 17.27
CA ALA A 111 -28.59 1.32 16.32
C ALA A 111 -27.34 0.45 16.20
N LEU A 112 -27.59 -0.80 15.81
CA LEU A 112 -26.59 -1.72 15.28
C LEU A 112 -26.70 -1.75 13.76
N LEU A 113 -25.57 -1.74 13.06
CA LEU A 113 -25.49 -1.71 11.60
C LEU A 113 -24.97 -3.04 11.05
N ALA A 114 -25.50 -3.46 9.91
CA ALA A 114 -25.02 -4.61 9.15
C ALA A 114 -25.00 -4.33 7.64
N ARG A 115 -24.16 -5.06 6.93
CA ARG A 115 -23.87 -4.93 5.50
C ARG A 115 -23.62 -3.48 5.08
N VAL A 116 -22.78 -2.79 5.85
CA VAL A 116 -22.47 -1.39 5.61
C VAL A 116 -21.62 -1.27 4.35
N GLN A 117 -22.17 -0.54 3.35
CA GLN A 117 -21.50 -0.21 2.09
C GLN A 117 -20.73 1.10 2.19
N SER A 118 -21.32 2.08 2.87
CA SER A 118 -20.79 3.44 3.09
C SER A 118 -21.48 4.07 4.30
N ASN A 119 -21.09 5.28 4.68
CA ASN A 119 -21.77 6.05 5.74
C ASN A 119 -23.25 6.36 5.45
N THR A 120 -23.72 6.12 4.23
CA THR A 120 -25.07 6.48 3.78
C THR A 120 -25.85 5.28 3.22
N SER A 121 -25.28 4.08 3.23
CA SER A 121 -25.89 2.86 2.67
C SER A 121 -25.60 1.62 3.52
N TYR A 122 -26.62 1.12 4.24
CA TYR A 122 -26.52 -0.03 5.16
C TYR A 122 -27.88 -0.56 5.62
N TYR A 123 -27.93 -1.75 6.22
CA TYR A 123 -29.05 -2.18 7.07
C TYR A 123 -28.79 -1.80 8.53
N TYR A 124 -29.85 -1.54 9.28
CA TYR A 124 -29.72 -1.21 10.70
C TYR A 124 -30.94 -1.60 11.53
N LEU A 125 -30.66 -2.01 12.77
CA LEU A 125 -31.63 -2.29 13.81
C LEU A 125 -31.59 -1.15 14.84
N ALA A 126 -32.62 -0.29 14.83
CA ALA A 126 -32.68 0.93 15.62
C ALA A 126 -33.61 0.79 16.82
N LEU A 127 -33.10 1.02 18.04
CA LEU A 127 -33.91 1.30 19.23
C LEU A 127 -34.24 2.79 19.30
N ARG A 128 -35.54 3.11 19.32
CA ARG A 128 -36.01 4.50 19.18
C ARG A 128 -36.66 5.03 20.45
N SER A 129 -36.55 6.33 20.67
CA SER A 129 -37.10 7.03 21.84
C SER A 129 -38.64 7.08 21.91
N ASN A 130 -39.34 6.57 20.88
CA ASN A 130 -40.79 6.40 20.84
C ASN A 130 -41.25 4.97 21.20
N ASN A 131 -40.39 4.18 21.85
CA ASN A 131 -40.67 2.79 22.27
C ASN A 131 -40.88 1.83 21.10
N THR A 132 -40.06 1.95 20.06
CA THR A 132 -40.01 0.98 18.96
C THR A 132 -38.60 0.46 18.73
N VAL A 133 -38.54 -0.75 18.18
CA VAL A 133 -37.39 -1.25 17.44
C VAL A 133 -37.76 -1.30 15.96
N GLU A 134 -36.90 -0.74 15.10
CA GLU A 134 -37.12 -0.70 13.65
C GLU A 134 -35.98 -1.38 12.92
N LEU A 135 -36.31 -2.31 12.02
CA LEU A 135 -35.38 -2.85 11.04
C LEU A 135 -35.49 -2.03 9.75
N LYS A 136 -34.37 -1.48 9.29
CA LYS A 136 -34.36 -0.46 8.25
C LYS A 136 -33.22 -0.64 7.26
N ARG A 137 -33.40 -0.06 6.09
CA ARG A 137 -32.37 0.13 5.06
C ARG A 137 -32.12 1.62 4.89
N LEU A 138 -30.87 2.03 4.89
CA LEU A 138 -30.43 3.33 4.38
C LEU A 138 -29.85 3.13 2.99
N THR A 139 -30.20 3.98 2.01
CA THR A 139 -29.67 3.96 0.65
C THR A 139 -29.37 5.39 0.23
N SER A 140 -28.10 5.71 0.07
CA SER A 140 -27.60 7.06 -0.27
C SER A 140 -28.23 8.15 0.61
N GLY A 141 -28.34 7.87 1.92
CA GLY A 141 -28.88 8.79 2.93
C GLY A 141 -30.40 8.75 3.08
N SER A 142 -31.12 8.06 2.19
CA SER A 142 -32.56 7.88 2.26
C SER A 142 -32.95 6.62 3.05
N SER A 143 -33.84 6.76 4.02
CA SER A 143 -34.22 5.69 4.94
C SER A 143 -35.52 5.01 4.53
N THR A 144 -35.52 3.68 4.51
CA THR A 144 -36.69 2.81 4.29
C THR A 144 -36.89 1.92 5.52
N THR A 145 -38.09 1.94 6.12
CA THR A 145 -38.47 0.97 7.16
C THR A 145 -38.85 -0.35 6.51
N LEU A 146 -38.23 -1.45 6.93
CA LEU A 146 -38.51 -2.80 6.46
C LEU A 146 -39.48 -3.52 7.39
N ASP A 147 -39.29 -3.38 8.70
CA ASP A 147 -40.18 -3.92 9.74
C ASP A 147 -40.08 -3.11 11.05
N THR A 148 -41.08 -3.21 11.93
CA THR A 148 -41.17 -2.45 13.19
C THR A 148 -41.95 -3.20 14.27
N ALA A 149 -41.44 -3.16 15.51
CA ALA A 149 -42.13 -3.68 16.69
C ALA A 149 -42.06 -2.73 17.89
N SER A 150 -42.97 -2.91 18.86
CA SER A 150 -42.98 -2.14 20.11
C SER A 150 -42.02 -2.74 21.13
N VAL A 151 -41.12 -1.91 21.66
CA VAL A 151 -40.13 -2.26 22.69
C VAL A 151 -39.98 -1.06 23.63
N PRO A 152 -40.12 -1.21 24.96
CA PRO A 152 -39.85 -0.11 25.89
C PRO A 152 -38.40 0.36 25.81
N VAL A 153 -38.17 1.63 25.48
CA VAL A 153 -36.84 2.24 25.34
C VAL A 153 -36.66 3.36 26.37
N ALA A 154 -35.68 3.22 27.26
CA ALA A 154 -35.37 4.21 28.29
C ALA A 154 -33.86 4.52 28.32
N ALA A 155 -33.53 5.80 28.44
CA ALA A 155 -32.15 6.23 28.66
C ALA A 155 -31.62 5.65 29.98
N GLY A 156 -30.35 5.25 29.99
CA GLY A 156 -29.68 4.59 31.10
C GLY A 156 -29.93 3.09 31.21
N THR A 157 -30.87 2.53 30.43
CA THR A 157 -31.16 1.09 30.38
C THR A 157 -30.27 0.41 29.34
N THR A 158 -29.73 -0.75 29.69
CA THR A 158 -28.90 -1.56 28.79
C THR A 158 -29.75 -2.58 28.06
N TYR A 159 -29.50 -2.73 26.76
CA TYR A 159 -30.16 -3.67 25.86
C TYR A 159 -29.11 -4.52 25.16
N THR A 160 -29.45 -5.75 24.79
CA THR A 160 -28.65 -6.55 23.85
C THR A 160 -29.32 -6.53 22.49
N LEU A 161 -28.67 -5.90 21.51
CA LEU A 161 -29.14 -5.89 20.12
C LEU A 161 -28.39 -6.93 19.32
N ARG A 162 -29.11 -7.65 18.45
CA ARG A 162 -28.51 -8.56 17.47
C ARG A 162 -29.22 -8.45 16.13
N LEU A 163 -28.46 -8.34 15.06
CA LEU A 163 -28.95 -8.30 13.69
C LEU A 163 -28.30 -9.44 12.89
N GLU A 164 -29.13 -10.37 12.43
CA GLU A 164 -28.72 -11.45 11.52
C GLU A 164 -29.00 -11.03 10.07
N VAL A 165 -28.02 -11.24 9.19
CA VAL A 165 -28.13 -11.00 7.76
C VAL A 165 -27.63 -12.25 7.02
N ALA A 166 -28.51 -12.90 6.26
CA ALA A 166 -28.17 -14.13 5.55
C ALA A 166 -28.94 -14.24 4.22
N GLY A 167 -28.23 -14.27 3.09
CA GLY A 167 -28.86 -14.13 1.78
C GLY A 167 -29.72 -12.86 1.72
N GLY A 168 -31.02 -12.98 1.45
CA GLY A 168 -31.97 -11.86 1.54
C GLY A 168 -32.69 -11.72 2.89
N SER A 169 -32.47 -12.63 3.85
CA SER A 169 -33.16 -12.65 5.15
C SER A 169 -32.46 -11.72 6.15
N LEU A 170 -33.26 -10.90 6.84
CA LEU A 170 -32.83 -9.96 7.86
C LEU A 170 -33.65 -10.19 9.13
N LYS A 171 -33.01 -10.43 10.28
CA LYS A 171 -33.69 -10.66 11.57
C LYS A 171 -33.10 -9.81 12.68
N GLY A 172 -33.94 -9.04 13.36
CA GLY A 172 -33.57 -8.18 14.46
C GLY A 172 -34.06 -8.71 15.81
N TYR A 173 -33.15 -8.77 16.78
CA TYR A 173 -33.43 -9.25 18.13
C TYR A 173 -33.14 -8.16 19.15
N VAL A 174 -33.99 -8.10 20.17
CA VAL A 174 -33.77 -7.29 21.38
C VAL A 174 -33.82 -8.24 22.58
N ASP A 175 -32.77 -8.23 23.39
CA ASP A 175 -32.62 -9.07 24.59
C ASP A 175 -32.88 -10.56 24.30
N GLY A 176 -32.35 -11.03 23.16
CA GLY A 176 -32.50 -12.41 22.68
C GLY A 176 -33.85 -12.74 22.06
N THR A 177 -34.83 -11.83 22.10
CA THR A 177 -36.17 -12.03 21.52
C THR A 177 -36.22 -11.50 20.09
N LEU A 178 -36.60 -12.36 19.13
CA LEU A 178 -36.85 -11.94 17.74
C LEU A 178 -37.98 -10.91 17.73
N SER A 179 -37.67 -9.69 17.32
CA SER A 179 -38.58 -8.54 17.36
C SER A 179 -38.94 -8.05 15.97
N THR A 180 -38.05 -8.19 14.98
CA THR A 180 -38.28 -7.78 13.59
C THR A 180 -37.73 -8.78 12.60
N GLU A 181 -38.39 -8.93 11.45
CA GLU A 181 -37.94 -9.81 10.36
C GLU A 181 -38.38 -9.25 8.99
N ALA A 182 -37.45 -9.26 8.02
CA ALA A 182 -37.73 -8.81 6.66
C ALA A 182 -36.95 -9.61 5.62
N THR A 183 -37.36 -9.48 4.35
CA THR A 183 -36.58 -9.92 3.19
C THR A 183 -36.20 -8.72 2.35
N ASP A 184 -34.91 -8.47 2.14
CA ASP A 184 -34.38 -7.41 1.30
C ASP A 184 -33.02 -7.82 0.72
N THR A 185 -32.78 -7.53 -0.56
CA THR A 185 -31.57 -7.96 -1.30
C THR A 185 -30.74 -6.79 -1.80
N ALA A 186 -30.96 -5.58 -1.29
CA ALA A 186 -30.24 -4.39 -1.73
C ALA A 186 -28.73 -4.47 -1.42
N TYR A 187 -28.36 -5.07 -0.29
CA TYR A 187 -26.95 -5.26 0.11
C TYR A 187 -26.67 -6.74 0.38
N ALA A 188 -25.73 -7.33 -0.37
CA ALA A 188 -25.40 -8.75 -0.30
C ALA A 188 -24.23 -9.07 0.66
N SER A 189 -23.36 -8.09 0.91
CA SER A 189 -22.23 -8.18 1.84
C SER A 189 -22.00 -6.83 2.51
N GLY A 190 -21.11 -6.70 3.49
CA GLY A 190 -20.66 -5.40 4.00
C GLY A 190 -20.23 -5.42 5.47
N ARG A 191 -19.62 -4.31 5.91
CA ARG A 191 -19.08 -4.12 7.27
C ARG A 191 -20.18 -4.11 8.35
N ILE A 192 -19.77 -4.07 9.61
CA ILE A 192 -20.64 -3.82 10.76
C ILE A 192 -20.46 -2.40 11.29
N GLY A 193 -21.32 -1.98 12.21
CA GLY A 193 -21.11 -0.73 12.91
C GLY A 193 -22.15 -0.46 14.00
N VAL A 194 -21.97 0.67 14.66
CA VAL A 194 -22.89 1.22 15.65
C VAL A 194 -23.23 2.65 15.26
N ALA A 195 -24.45 3.10 15.56
CA ALA A 195 -24.88 4.44 15.19
C ALA A 195 -25.78 5.10 16.22
N THR A 196 -25.79 6.42 16.21
CA THR A 196 -26.76 7.25 16.91
C THR A 196 -27.34 8.29 15.96
N PHE A 197 -28.57 8.73 16.25
CA PHE A 197 -29.22 9.83 15.56
C PHE A 197 -29.72 10.84 16.57
N TYR A 198 -28.96 11.94 16.74
CA TYR A 198 -29.18 12.94 17.79
C TYR A 198 -29.37 12.28 19.18
N ALA A 199 -28.53 11.31 19.48
CA ALA A 199 -28.53 10.54 20.72
C ALA A 199 -27.09 10.22 21.13
N SER A 200 -26.89 9.99 22.41
CA SER A 200 -25.63 9.50 22.97
C SER A 200 -25.82 8.10 23.53
N ALA A 201 -24.79 7.26 23.46
CA ALA A 201 -24.87 5.86 23.84
C ALA A 201 -23.50 5.25 24.12
N ASP A 202 -23.53 4.18 24.92
CA ASP A 202 -22.41 3.28 25.13
C ASP A 202 -22.65 1.97 24.37
N PHE A 203 -21.62 1.50 23.67
CA PHE A 203 -21.61 0.24 22.93
C PHE A 203 -20.48 -0.64 23.47
N ASP A 204 -20.80 -1.89 23.76
CA ASP A 204 -19.87 -2.84 24.37
C ASP A 204 -20.18 -4.28 23.92
N ASN A 205 -19.26 -5.21 24.13
CA ASN A 205 -19.38 -6.63 23.79
C ASN A 205 -19.84 -6.84 22.34
N VAL A 206 -19.22 -6.11 21.41
CA VAL A 206 -19.50 -6.25 19.98
C VAL A 206 -18.96 -7.59 19.53
N ARG A 207 -19.81 -8.40 18.90
CA ARG A 207 -19.42 -9.73 18.43
C ARG A 207 -20.08 -10.04 17.09
N VAL A 208 -19.27 -10.58 16.17
CA VAL A 208 -19.70 -11.01 14.84
C VAL A 208 -19.45 -12.49 14.69
N ASP A 209 -20.48 -13.22 14.27
CA ASP A 209 -20.45 -14.65 14.04
C ASP A 209 -20.75 -14.99 12.60
N SER A 210 -20.03 -15.95 12.01
CA SER A 210 -20.31 -16.39 10.64
C SER A 210 -21.64 -17.16 10.55
N GLY A 211 -22.44 -16.87 9.51
CA GLY A 211 -23.71 -17.55 9.28
C GLY A 211 -23.52 -19.00 8.81
N GLY A 212 -23.99 -19.97 9.59
CA GLY A 212 -23.96 -21.39 9.20
C GLY A 212 -24.93 -21.68 8.06
N GLY A 213 -24.46 -21.65 6.79
CA GLY A 213 -25.35 -21.91 5.65
C GLY A 213 -24.88 -21.85 4.18
N GLY A 214 -23.59 -21.76 3.80
CA GLY A 214 -23.05 -21.95 2.43
C GLY A 214 -23.42 -20.92 1.32
N PRO A 215 -22.82 -20.94 0.10
CA PRO A 215 -21.56 -21.52 -0.36
C PRO A 215 -20.39 -20.49 -0.36
N THR A 216 -19.16 -21.00 -0.33
CA THR A 216 -17.95 -20.24 -0.63
C THR A 216 -18.03 -19.63 -2.04
N PRO A 217 -17.72 -18.34 -2.24
CA PRO A 217 -17.71 -17.76 -3.58
C PRO A 217 -16.59 -18.38 -4.43
N THR A 218 -16.98 -18.98 -5.55
CA THR A 218 -16.07 -19.41 -6.62
C THR A 218 -15.40 -18.18 -7.23
N PRO A 219 -14.07 -18.18 -7.40
CA PRO A 219 -13.36 -17.07 -8.05
C PRO A 219 -13.81 -16.95 -9.51
N THR A 220 -14.30 -15.77 -9.89
CA THR A 220 -14.58 -15.46 -11.30
C THR A 220 -13.27 -15.28 -12.05
N ASN A 221 -13.12 -16.05 -13.13
CA ASN A 221 -12.00 -16.13 -14.05
C ASN A 221 -11.57 -14.74 -14.59
N PRO A 222 -10.27 -14.47 -14.80
CA PRO A 222 -9.78 -13.21 -15.32
C PRO A 222 -10.05 -13.12 -16.83
N THR A 223 -10.48 -11.94 -17.29
CA THR A 223 -10.55 -11.56 -18.71
C THR A 223 -9.32 -10.67 -19.01
N PRO A 224 -8.73 -10.74 -20.22
CA PRO A 224 -7.29 -10.83 -20.38
C PRO A 224 -6.54 -9.51 -20.18
N SER A 225 -5.28 -9.66 -19.79
CA SER A 225 -4.27 -8.61 -19.73
C SER A 225 -4.13 -7.89 -21.08
N PRO A 226 -4.20 -6.55 -21.13
CA PRO A 226 -3.64 -5.81 -22.23
C PRO A 226 -2.11 -5.90 -22.18
N THR A 227 -1.56 -6.00 -23.38
CA THR A 227 -0.16 -6.16 -23.75
C THR A 227 0.63 -4.86 -23.63
N GLY A 228 1.90 -4.96 -23.23
CA GLY A 228 2.98 -4.05 -23.64
C GLY A 228 3.19 -2.84 -22.73
N ASP A 229 4.35 -2.82 -22.08
CA ASP A 229 4.94 -1.72 -21.31
C ASP A 229 5.13 -0.46 -22.18
N PRO A 230 4.52 0.67 -21.81
CA PRO A 230 4.93 1.97 -22.26
C PRO A 230 5.47 2.77 -21.05
N GLY A 231 6.78 2.68 -20.88
CA GLY A 231 7.72 3.68 -20.37
C GLY A 231 7.23 4.68 -19.33
N ASN A 232 7.58 4.44 -18.07
CA ASN A 232 7.74 5.52 -17.09
C ASN A 232 8.97 6.36 -17.52
N PRO A 233 8.83 7.65 -17.84
CA PRO A 233 9.96 8.47 -18.22
C PRO A 233 10.84 8.71 -16.98
N GLY A 234 12.16 8.66 -17.16
CA GLY A 234 13.12 8.70 -16.05
C GLY A 234 12.99 9.94 -15.14
N PRO A 235 13.75 9.99 -14.03
CA PRO A 235 13.69 11.10 -13.09
C PRO A 235 13.91 12.44 -13.80
N ASN A 236 13.02 13.41 -13.52
CA ASN A 236 13.01 14.78 -14.09
C ASN A 236 12.44 14.93 -15.51
N VAL A 237 11.66 13.97 -16.00
CA VAL A 237 10.89 14.11 -17.24
C VAL A 237 9.40 14.11 -16.91
N ALA A 238 8.69 15.14 -17.36
CA ALA A 238 7.24 15.20 -17.18
C ALA A 238 6.56 14.04 -17.92
N ASP A 239 5.55 13.45 -17.30
CA ASP A 239 4.71 12.38 -17.83
C ASP A 239 3.23 12.79 -17.84
N GLY A 240 2.35 11.84 -18.17
CA GLY A 240 0.92 12.07 -18.25
C GLY A 240 0.55 13.17 -19.24
N TRP A 241 -0.43 13.99 -18.89
CA TRP A 241 -0.92 15.07 -19.76
C TRP A 241 0.10 16.21 -19.93
N ALA A 242 1.01 16.43 -18.98
CA ALA A 242 2.09 17.42 -19.09
C ALA A 242 3.16 17.03 -20.12
N SER A 243 3.23 15.76 -20.54
CA SER A 243 4.20 15.28 -21.53
C SER A 243 3.69 15.28 -22.97
N VAL A 244 2.42 15.62 -23.19
CA VAL A 244 1.78 15.51 -24.51
C VAL A 244 2.18 16.67 -25.42
N ASP A 245 2.44 16.38 -26.68
CA ASP A 245 2.69 17.39 -27.71
C ASP A 245 1.38 18.07 -28.12
N ALA A 246 1.14 19.26 -27.59
CA ALA A 246 -0.06 20.03 -27.93
C ALA A 246 0.14 21.54 -27.78
N TRP A 247 -0.69 22.31 -28.48
CA TRP A 247 -0.77 23.77 -28.35
C TRP A 247 0.60 24.48 -28.48
N GLY A 248 1.45 23.96 -29.36
CA GLY A 248 2.76 24.54 -29.65
C GLY A 248 3.88 24.15 -28.68
N GLN A 249 3.62 23.24 -27.75
CA GLN A 249 4.62 22.69 -26.82
C GLN A 249 4.90 21.21 -27.14
N ASN A 250 6.10 20.75 -26.78
CA ASN A 250 6.55 19.36 -26.91
C ASN A 250 6.83 18.83 -25.49
N GLY A 251 5.74 18.56 -24.76
CA GLY A 251 5.77 18.30 -23.32
C GLY A 251 6.15 19.51 -22.46
N THR A 252 6.54 19.24 -21.22
CA THR A 252 6.87 20.26 -20.21
C THR A 252 8.35 20.16 -19.83
N THR A 253 9.12 21.22 -20.06
CA THR A 253 10.55 21.32 -19.72
C THR A 253 10.85 22.37 -18.66
N GLY A 254 9.86 23.20 -18.29
CA GLY A 254 10.00 24.30 -17.36
C GLY A 254 11.03 25.33 -17.83
N GLY A 255 11.87 25.79 -16.90
CA GLY A 255 12.91 26.79 -17.13
C GLY A 255 14.20 26.25 -17.75
N ALA A 256 14.20 25.04 -18.32
CA ALA A 256 15.37 24.47 -18.97
C ALA A 256 15.97 25.42 -20.03
N GLY A 257 17.30 25.50 -20.08
CA GLY A 257 18.02 26.43 -20.96
C GLY A 257 18.09 27.88 -20.45
N GLY A 258 17.39 28.21 -19.36
CA GLY A 258 17.46 29.50 -18.69
C GLY A 258 18.52 29.58 -17.57
N PRO A 259 18.81 30.78 -17.04
CA PRO A 259 19.65 30.94 -15.86
C PRO A 259 19.03 30.25 -14.63
N THR A 260 19.89 29.77 -13.73
CA THR A 260 19.49 29.31 -12.40
C THR A 260 19.70 30.45 -11.40
N VAL A 261 18.69 30.72 -10.58
CA VAL A 261 18.74 31.73 -9.51
C VAL A 261 18.28 31.11 -8.20
N THR A 262 18.99 31.40 -7.11
CA THR A 262 18.57 31.01 -5.77
C THR A 262 17.89 32.19 -5.09
N VAL A 263 16.71 31.96 -4.53
CA VAL A 263 15.92 32.98 -3.83
C VAL A 263 15.73 32.57 -2.37
N THR A 264 15.89 33.53 -1.47
CA THR A 264 15.73 33.34 -0.01
C THR A 264 14.72 34.33 0.58
N THR A 265 14.16 35.22 -0.25
CA THR A 265 13.21 36.26 0.17
C THR A 265 12.02 36.35 -0.78
N ALA A 266 10.88 36.82 -0.26
CA ALA A 266 9.66 36.97 -1.05
C ALA A 266 9.84 37.93 -2.24
N SER A 267 10.51 39.07 -2.04
CA SER A 267 10.73 40.04 -3.12
C SER A 267 11.58 39.49 -4.26
N GLN A 268 12.61 38.69 -3.94
CA GLN A 268 13.39 37.97 -4.96
C GLN A 268 12.50 36.98 -5.71
N PHE A 269 11.80 36.10 -4.99
CA PHE A 269 10.94 35.10 -5.60
C PHE A 269 9.90 35.73 -6.55
N ILE A 270 9.14 36.73 -6.08
CA ILE A 270 8.09 37.39 -6.86
C ILE A 270 8.67 38.00 -8.14
N THR A 271 9.84 38.64 -8.04
CA THR A 271 10.50 39.24 -9.21
C THR A 271 10.92 38.19 -10.22
N GLU A 272 11.55 37.11 -9.76
CA GLU A 272 12.06 36.06 -10.62
C GLU A 272 10.94 35.23 -11.27
N ALA A 273 9.87 34.94 -10.52
CA ALA A 273 8.71 34.17 -10.99
C ALA A 273 7.93 34.90 -12.09
N ALA A 274 7.79 36.22 -12.00
CA ALA A 274 7.10 37.05 -12.99
C ALA A 274 7.98 37.43 -14.20
N SER A 275 9.29 37.14 -14.15
CA SER A 275 10.22 37.54 -15.22
C SER A 275 9.97 36.78 -16.54
N SER A 276 10.27 37.42 -17.66
CA SER A 276 10.16 36.79 -18.98
C SER A 276 11.30 35.81 -19.27
N GLY A 277 11.01 34.80 -20.11
CA GLY A 277 11.97 33.80 -20.57
C GLY A 277 12.23 32.66 -19.59
N PRO A 278 12.95 31.61 -20.04
CA PRO A 278 13.19 30.41 -19.24
C PRO A 278 14.01 30.74 -17.99
N LYS A 279 13.64 30.15 -16.83
CA LYS A 279 14.41 30.30 -15.59
C LYS A 279 14.20 29.15 -14.60
N VAL A 280 15.31 28.69 -14.00
CA VAL A 280 15.27 27.75 -12.86
C VAL A 280 15.40 28.56 -11.57
N ILE A 281 14.35 28.57 -10.75
CA ILE A 281 14.26 29.32 -9.50
C ILE A 281 14.38 28.31 -8.35
N GLN A 282 15.53 28.29 -7.70
CA GLN A 282 15.80 27.49 -6.51
C GLN A 282 15.33 28.26 -5.28
N VAL A 283 14.30 27.76 -4.61
CA VAL A 283 13.78 28.31 -3.36
C VAL A 283 14.60 27.72 -2.22
N ASP A 284 15.33 28.53 -1.48
CA ASP A 284 16.14 28.09 -0.34
C ASP A 284 15.53 28.58 0.97
N GLY A 285 14.96 27.64 1.72
CA GLY A 285 14.23 27.87 2.96
C GLY A 285 12.73 28.12 2.78
N MET A 286 12.06 28.32 3.90
CA MET A 286 10.63 28.63 3.95
C MET A 286 10.41 30.14 3.80
N ILE A 287 9.92 30.57 2.63
CA ILE A 287 9.71 31.99 2.31
C ILE A 287 8.28 32.41 2.63
N ALA A 288 8.12 33.46 3.44
CA ALA A 288 6.81 34.06 3.72
C ALA A 288 6.37 34.98 2.56
N LEU A 289 5.37 34.55 1.78
CA LEU A 289 4.80 35.30 0.67
C LEU A 289 3.65 36.23 1.14
N PRO A 290 3.60 37.49 0.70
CA PRO A 290 2.57 38.46 1.11
C PRO A 290 1.29 38.42 0.25
N GLY A 291 0.12 38.63 0.87
CA GLY A 291 -1.14 38.63 0.13
C GLY A 291 -1.51 37.23 -0.37
N PRO A 292 -2.58 37.08 -1.18
CA PRO A 292 -3.13 35.76 -1.41
C PRO A 292 -2.33 34.95 -2.44
N MET A 293 -1.97 35.55 -3.59
CA MET A 293 -1.43 34.82 -4.73
C MET A 293 -0.42 35.65 -5.54
N HIS A 294 0.61 35.00 -6.10
CA HIS A 294 1.68 35.65 -6.87
C HIS A 294 1.84 35.08 -8.28
N GLU A 295 2.04 35.95 -9.26
CA GLU A 295 2.16 35.57 -10.67
C GLU A 295 3.39 34.70 -10.94
N VAL A 296 3.18 33.65 -11.75
CA VAL A 296 4.23 32.82 -12.35
C VAL A 296 4.08 32.91 -13.87
N ALA A 297 5.10 33.44 -14.54
CA ALA A 297 5.14 33.53 -16.00
C ALA A 297 5.52 32.19 -16.66
N SER A 298 5.46 32.12 -17.99
CA SER A 298 5.87 30.93 -18.74
C SER A 298 7.34 30.56 -18.53
N ASP A 299 7.68 29.31 -18.84
CA ASP A 299 9.05 28.78 -18.87
C ASP A 299 9.75 28.86 -17.52
N LYS A 300 9.12 28.32 -16.47
CA LYS A 300 9.66 28.35 -15.11
C LYS A 300 9.84 26.95 -14.56
N THR A 301 10.97 26.71 -13.91
CA THR A 301 11.11 25.61 -12.96
C THR A 301 11.30 26.23 -11.59
N ILE A 302 10.33 26.08 -10.71
CA ILE A 302 10.42 26.53 -9.31
C ILE A 302 10.63 25.28 -8.46
N ILE A 303 11.79 25.20 -7.80
CA ILE A 303 12.22 24.00 -7.09
C ILE A 303 12.79 24.31 -5.71
N GLY A 304 12.38 23.58 -4.68
CA GLY A 304 12.93 23.76 -3.34
C GLY A 304 14.33 23.15 -3.17
N VAL A 305 15.17 23.82 -2.40
CA VAL A 305 16.50 23.36 -1.96
C VAL A 305 16.34 22.51 -0.71
N GLY A 306 16.33 21.19 -0.89
CA GLY A 306 16.15 20.24 0.20
C GLY A 306 14.74 20.23 0.81
N ALA A 307 14.56 19.41 1.84
CA ALA A 307 13.24 19.07 2.38
C ALA A 307 12.50 20.23 3.08
N ASN A 308 13.21 21.31 3.42
CA ASN A 308 12.67 22.41 4.23
C ASN A 308 12.28 23.66 3.42
N SER A 309 12.47 23.59 2.10
CA SER A 309 12.21 24.73 1.22
C SER A 309 10.75 24.80 0.82
N GLY A 310 10.22 26.02 0.67
CA GLY A 310 8.80 26.21 0.40
C GLY A 310 8.29 27.61 0.65
N PHE A 311 6.97 27.73 0.69
CA PHE A 311 6.24 28.97 0.89
C PHE A 311 5.27 28.90 2.05
N THR A 312 5.11 30.02 2.73
CA THR A 312 4.02 30.22 3.69
C THR A 312 3.31 31.55 3.49
N GLY A 313 2.01 31.62 3.77
CA GLY A 313 1.20 32.85 3.68
C GLY A 313 0.50 33.06 2.33
N GLY A 314 1.25 33.23 1.25
CA GLY A 314 0.71 33.39 -0.11
C GLY A 314 0.98 32.18 -1.00
N GLY A 315 0.20 32.02 -2.07
CA GLY A 315 0.32 30.95 -3.06
C GLY A 315 0.80 31.42 -4.44
N LEU A 316 0.77 30.50 -5.40
CA LEU A 316 1.24 30.69 -6.77
C LEU A 316 0.07 30.76 -7.76
N ASN A 317 -0.02 31.84 -8.54
CA ASN A 317 -0.96 32.01 -9.62
C ASN A 317 -0.26 31.82 -10.98
N ILE A 318 -0.41 30.64 -11.55
CA ILE A 318 0.10 30.26 -12.87
C ILE A 318 -1.02 30.51 -13.89
N GLY A 319 -1.01 31.69 -14.50
CA GLY A 319 -1.99 32.04 -15.52
C GLY A 319 -2.24 33.53 -15.66
N LEU A 320 -2.88 33.86 -16.78
CA LEU A 320 -3.31 35.23 -17.07
C LEU A 320 -4.39 35.71 -16.09
N PRO A 321 -4.59 37.03 -15.95
CA PRO A 321 -5.74 37.57 -15.25
C PRO A 321 -7.06 37.01 -15.78
N ILE A 322 -8.03 36.85 -14.88
CA ILE A 322 -9.34 36.30 -15.22
C ILE A 322 -10.05 37.17 -16.25
N ASP A 323 -10.51 36.55 -17.33
CA ASP A 323 -11.40 37.16 -18.31
C ASP A 323 -12.46 36.14 -18.76
N ASN A 324 -13.71 36.36 -18.35
CA ASN A 324 -14.83 35.47 -18.70
C ASN A 324 -15.25 35.57 -20.18
N ALA A 325 -14.83 36.62 -20.90
CA ALA A 325 -15.11 36.76 -22.33
C ALA A 325 -14.20 35.86 -23.19
N VAL A 326 -13.04 35.48 -22.67
CA VAL A 326 -12.10 34.59 -23.36
C VAL A 326 -12.55 33.14 -23.17
N THR A 327 -13.02 32.52 -24.25
CA THR A 327 -13.55 31.13 -24.26
C THR A 327 -12.69 30.16 -25.07
N ALA A 328 -11.53 30.60 -25.52
CA ALA A 328 -10.53 29.80 -26.23
C ALA A 328 -9.11 30.20 -25.80
N PRO A 329 -8.11 29.29 -25.90
CA PRO A 329 -6.74 29.58 -25.49
C PRO A 329 -6.19 30.81 -26.22
N PRO A 330 -5.82 31.89 -25.51
CA PRO A 330 -5.15 33.02 -26.12
C PRO A 330 -3.69 32.65 -26.45
N ALA A 331 -3.12 33.30 -27.46
CA ALA A 331 -1.74 33.00 -27.91
C ALA A 331 -0.67 33.24 -26.83
N ASN A 332 -0.98 34.07 -25.84
CA ASN A 332 -0.11 34.39 -24.71
C ASN A 332 -0.50 33.65 -23.42
N ALA A 333 -1.28 32.57 -23.49
CA ALA A 333 -1.54 31.72 -22.32
C ALA A 333 -0.22 31.29 -21.67
N VAL A 334 -0.18 31.29 -20.33
CA VAL A 334 1.02 30.85 -19.59
C VAL A 334 1.26 29.37 -19.88
N HIS A 335 2.52 28.99 -20.05
CA HIS A 335 2.85 27.60 -20.36
C HIS A 335 4.23 27.17 -19.91
N ASN A 336 4.46 25.86 -19.93
CA ASN A 336 5.77 25.26 -19.70
C ASN A 336 6.31 25.60 -18.29
N VAL A 337 5.60 25.16 -17.25
CA VAL A 337 5.92 25.46 -15.84
C VAL A 337 6.07 24.17 -15.03
N ILE A 338 7.13 24.09 -14.22
CA ILE A 338 7.38 23.00 -13.27
C ILE A 338 7.39 23.60 -11.86
N ILE A 339 6.58 23.05 -10.94
CA ILE A 339 6.57 23.37 -9.51
C ILE A 339 6.94 22.11 -8.74
N ARG A 340 8.06 22.13 -8.01
CA ARG A 340 8.63 20.88 -7.50
C ARG A 340 9.33 20.98 -6.17
N ASN A 341 9.23 19.94 -5.34
CA ASN A 341 10.03 19.83 -4.11
C ASN A 341 9.82 21.01 -3.14
N LEU A 342 8.59 21.49 -2.98
CA LEU A 342 8.26 22.62 -2.11
C LEU A 342 7.28 22.22 -1.02
N ASN A 343 7.46 22.80 0.16
CA ASN A 343 6.42 22.85 1.18
C ASN A 343 5.49 24.04 0.92
N PHE A 344 4.18 23.88 1.14
CA PHE A 344 3.22 24.99 1.20
C PHE A 344 2.48 24.97 2.54
N ARG A 345 2.41 26.11 3.23
CA ARG A 345 1.77 26.22 4.55
C ARG A 345 1.04 27.53 4.74
N ASN A 346 -0.09 27.51 5.42
CA ASN A 346 -0.87 28.68 5.81
C ASN A 346 -1.15 29.64 4.65
N TRP A 347 -1.44 29.12 3.46
CA TRP A 347 -1.76 29.97 2.32
C TRP A 347 -3.14 30.64 2.52
N ALA A 348 -3.25 31.89 2.10
CA ALA A 348 -4.43 32.72 2.34
C ALA A 348 -5.57 32.53 1.33
N ASP A 349 -5.32 31.85 0.21
CA ASP A 349 -6.31 31.52 -0.83
C ASP A 349 -6.10 30.07 -1.33
N ASP A 350 -5.41 29.88 -2.46
CA ASP A 350 -4.92 28.58 -2.94
C ASP A 350 -3.40 28.44 -2.70
N ALA A 351 -2.84 27.23 -2.57
CA ALA A 351 -1.38 27.06 -2.60
C ALA A 351 -0.85 27.20 -4.04
N ILE A 352 -1.51 26.54 -5.00
CA ILE A 352 -1.22 26.64 -6.43
C ILE A 352 -2.55 26.78 -7.20
N ASN A 353 -2.66 27.83 -7.99
CA ASN A 353 -3.76 28.05 -8.93
C ASN A 353 -3.23 28.04 -10.38
N VAL A 354 -3.84 27.23 -11.24
CA VAL A 354 -3.56 27.12 -12.67
C VAL A 354 -4.79 27.55 -13.46
N GLN A 355 -4.74 28.69 -14.14
CA GLN A 355 -5.93 29.28 -14.73
C GLN A 355 -5.74 29.91 -16.10
N MET A 356 -6.87 30.25 -16.74
CA MET A 356 -6.96 31.01 -17.99
C MET A 356 -6.18 30.34 -19.14
N PHE A 357 -6.57 29.10 -19.44
CA PHE A 357 -6.01 28.27 -20.51
C PHE A 357 -4.51 27.98 -20.37
N THR A 358 -3.96 28.11 -19.17
CA THR A 358 -2.57 27.75 -18.89
C THR A 358 -2.32 26.28 -19.25
N HIS A 359 -1.16 25.98 -19.83
CA HIS A 359 -0.90 24.63 -20.33
C HIS A 359 0.54 24.12 -20.19
N HIS A 360 0.71 22.80 -20.17
CA HIS A 360 2.02 22.15 -20.01
C HIS A 360 2.62 22.53 -18.66
N VAL A 361 1.96 22.06 -17.60
CA VAL A 361 2.33 22.31 -16.20
C VAL A 361 2.56 21.00 -15.48
N TRP A 362 3.67 20.89 -14.75
CA TRP A 362 4.00 19.73 -13.94
C TRP A 362 4.17 20.13 -12.47
N ILE A 363 3.32 19.58 -11.61
CA ILE A 363 3.31 19.84 -10.15
C ILE A 363 3.72 18.55 -9.47
N ASP A 364 4.95 18.51 -8.95
CA ASP A 364 5.58 17.25 -8.58
C ASP A 364 6.29 17.28 -7.22
N HIS A 365 6.18 16.22 -6.40
CA HIS A 365 6.95 16.10 -5.14
C HIS A 365 6.82 17.29 -4.18
N ASN A 366 5.64 17.92 -4.11
CA ASN A 366 5.37 18.99 -3.15
C ASN A 366 4.61 18.45 -1.93
N THR A 367 4.72 19.14 -0.80
CA THR A 367 3.94 18.83 0.40
C THR A 367 3.12 20.05 0.79
N TRP A 368 1.84 19.88 1.12
CA TRP A 368 1.00 20.95 1.66
C TRP A 368 0.15 20.46 2.83
N THR A 369 0.11 21.26 3.91
CA THR A 369 -0.44 20.82 5.21
C THR A 369 -1.66 21.62 5.68
N THR A 370 -1.62 22.95 5.56
CA THR A 370 -2.68 23.82 6.10
C THR A 370 -2.89 25.03 5.21
N GLY A 371 -4.14 25.42 4.95
CA GLY A 371 -4.44 26.65 4.23
C GLY A 371 -5.93 26.95 4.12
N ALA A 372 -6.27 28.06 3.46
CA ALA A 372 -7.62 28.61 3.47
C ALA A 372 -8.59 27.90 2.51
N ASP A 373 -8.21 27.70 1.24
CA ASP A 373 -9.03 27.02 0.23
C ASP A 373 -8.25 25.86 -0.45
N GLY A 374 -7.99 25.93 -1.76
CA GLY A 374 -7.42 24.84 -2.56
C GLY A 374 -5.93 24.59 -2.29
N GLY A 375 -5.52 23.32 -2.19
CA GLY A 375 -4.11 22.95 -2.37
C GLY A 375 -3.67 23.18 -3.82
N VAL A 376 -4.38 22.56 -4.77
CA VAL A 376 -4.14 22.75 -6.21
C VAL A 376 -5.45 22.94 -6.97
N ASP A 377 -5.66 24.14 -7.48
CA ASP A 377 -6.82 24.48 -8.28
C ASP A 377 -6.45 24.60 -9.76
N ILE A 378 -7.09 23.81 -10.63
CA ILE A 378 -6.89 23.86 -12.08
C ILE A 378 -8.23 24.20 -12.73
N LYS A 379 -8.33 25.39 -13.33
CA LYS A 379 -9.61 25.95 -13.76
C LYS A 379 -9.52 26.72 -15.07
N ARG A 380 -10.67 27.07 -15.65
CA ARG A 380 -10.81 28.01 -16.77
C ARG A 380 -10.03 27.55 -18.02
N GLY A 381 -10.31 26.33 -18.45
CA GLY A 381 -9.77 25.73 -19.68
C GLY A 381 -8.29 25.33 -19.64
N SER A 382 -7.60 25.50 -18.51
CA SER A 382 -6.20 25.06 -18.35
C SER A 382 -6.06 23.57 -18.60
N SER A 383 -5.06 23.15 -19.38
CA SER A 383 -4.97 21.79 -19.92
C SER A 383 -3.53 21.32 -20.05
N TYR A 384 -3.31 20.01 -20.20
CA TYR A 384 -1.97 19.43 -20.29
C TYR A 384 -1.22 19.61 -18.96
N VAL A 385 -1.86 19.17 -17.88
CA VAL A 385 -1.32 19.28 -16.51
C VAL A 385 -1.13 17.90 -15.90
N THR A 386 -0.01 17.69 -15.23
CA THR A 386 0.23 16.48 -14.43
C THR A 386 0.53 16.89 -13.00
N VAL A 387 -0.17 16.27 -12.06
CA VAL A 387 0.00 16.42 -10.61
C VAL A 387 0.48 15.06 -10.08
N SER A 388 1.75 14.99 -9.69
CA SER A 388 2.38 13.71 -9.36
C SER A 388 3.20 13.73 -8.09
N TYR A 389 3.23 12.60 -7.37
CA TYR A 389 4.09 12.44 -6.19
C TYR A 389 3.95 13.55 -5.13
N ASN A 390 2.82 14.24 -5.05
CA ASN A 390 2.62 15.25 -4.01
C ASN A 390 2.02 14.62 -2.75
N HIS A 391 2.25 15.23 -1.60
CA HIS A 391 1.65 14.83 -0.32
C HIS A 391 0.73 15.95 0.18
N ALA A 392 -0.56 15.65 0.19
CA ALA A 392 -1.59 16.46 0.84
C ALA A 392 -1.83 15.89 2.23
N ASP A 393 -1.53 16.67 3.27
CA ASP A 393 -1.61 16.26 4.68
C ASP A 393 -2.66 17.11 5.39
N GLY A 394 -3.79 16.53 5.78
CA GLY A 394 -4.80 17.19 6.61
C GLY A 394 -5.62 18.29 5.93
N THR A 395 -5.60 18.39 4.59
CA THR A 395 -6.33 19.45 3.87
C THR A 395 -7.83 19.17 3.73
N ASP A 396 -8.68 20.18 3.95
CA ASP A 396 -10.13 20.06 3.68
C ASP A 396 -10.42 20.04 2.18
N LYS A 397 -10.21 21.17 1.50
CA LYS A 397 -10.47 21.34 0.07
C LYS A 397 -9.17 21.19 -0.72
N ASN A 398 -8.88 19.99 -1.19
CA ASN A 398 -7.54 19.73 -1.71
C ASN A 398 -7.34 20.15 -3.18
N MET A 399 -8.08 19.57 -4.12
CA MET A 399 -7.85 19.76 -5.56
C MET A 399 -9.14 19.94 -6.36
N LEU A 400 -9.40 21.17 -6.81
CA LEU A 400 -10.51 21.48 -7.71
C LEU A 400 -10.06 21.43 -9.18
N LEU A 401 -10.81 20.69 -10.00
CA LEU A 401 -10.65 20.68 -11.46
C LEU A 401 -11.94 21.18 -12.11
N GLY A 402 -11.94 22.44 -12.56
CA GLY A 402 -13.12 23.14 -13.03
C GLY A 402 -13.91 23.78 -11.88
N HIS A 403 -14.04 25.11 -11.92
CA HIS A 403 -14.40 25.90 -10.75
C HIS A 403 -15.91 26.12 -10.53
N ASP A 404 -16.72 26.05 -11.59
CA ASP A 404 -18.13 26.48 -11.56
C ASP A 404 -18.96 25.70 -12.59
N ASP A 405 -20.18 25.29 -12.22
CA ASP A 405 -21.11 24.51 -13.06
C ASP A 405 -21.60 25.30 -14.30
N GLY A 406 -21.47 26.63 -14.30
CA GLY A 406 -21.78 27.51 -15.43
C GLY A 406 -20.61 27.74 -16.40
N ASN A 407 -19.43 27.19 -16.14
CA ASN A 407 -18.21 27.53 -16.90
C ASN A 407 -17.95 26.65 -18.14
N ALA A 408 -18.97 25.95 -18.64
CA ALA A 408 -18.87 25.02 -19.76
C ALA A 408 -18.20 25.64 -21.00
N ALA A 409 -18.39 26.94 -21.27
CA ALA A 409 -17.80 27.64 -22.42
C ALA A 409 -16.26 27.64 -22.41
N GLN A 410 -15.65 27.73 -21.22
CA GLN A 410 -14.19 27.64 -21.06
C GLN A 410 -13.73 26.20 -20.83
N ASP A 411 -14.51 25.35 -20.16
CA ASP A 411 -13.99 24.07 -19.65
C ASP A 411 -14.32 22.86 -20.54
N THR A 412 -15.40 22.89 -21.33
CA THR A 412 -15.81 21.74 -22.17
C THR A 412 -14.75 21.42 -23.23
N GLY A 413 -14.31 20.16 -23.27
CA GLY A 413 -13.26 19.68 -24.17
C GLY A 413 -11.84 20.05 -23.76
N ARG A 414 -11.67 20.68 -22.59
CA ARG A 414 -10.39 21.10 -22.00
C ARG A 414 -10.17 20.35 -20.67
N LEU A 415 -9.40 20.93 -19.74
CA LEU A 415 -9.12 20.36 -18.43
C LEU A 415 -8.49 18.95 -18.51
N LYS A 416 -7.51 18.81 -19.41
CA LYS A 416 -6.74 17.57 -19.60
C LYS A 416 -5.71 17.42 -18.48
N VAL A 417 -6.05 16.66 -17.44
CA VAL A 417 -5.23 16.56 -16.22
C VAL A 417 -5.01 15.11 -15.79
N THR A 418 -3.78 14.84 -15.34
CA THR A 418 -3.37 13.55 -14.76
C THR A 418 -3.04 13.73 -13.29
N TYR A 419 -3.52 12.84 -12.44
CA TYR A 419 -3.18 12.75 -11.03
C TYR A 419 -2.58 11.36 -10.76
N HIS A 420 -1.32 11.28 -10.37
CA HIS A 420 -0.74 9.97 -10.03
C HIS A 420 0.30 9.97 -8.92
N HIS A 421 0.35 8.86 -8.19
CA HIS A 421 1.29 8.65 -7.09
C HIS A 421 1.25 9.75 -6.03
N ASN A 422 0.15 10.51 -5.93
CA ASN A 422 -0.04 11.47 -4.86
C ASN A 422 -0.52 10.75 -3.59
N PHE A 423 -0.07 11.24 -2.45
CA PHE A 423 -0.54 10.83 -1.14
C PHE A 423 -1.58 11.80 -0.63
N PHE A 424 -2.82 11.34 -0.48
CA PHE A 424 -3.92 12.05 0.15
C PHE A 424 -4.08 11.52 1.58
N ASP A 425 -3.46 12.21 2.53
CA ASP A 425 -3.32 11.81 3.93
C ASP A 425 -4.24 12.65 4.81
N ASP A 426 -5.22 12.02 5.48
CA ASP A 426 -6.19 12.68 6.36
C ASP A 426 -6.91 13.89 5.68
N THR A 427 -7.14 13.82 4.37
CA THR A 427 -7.85 14.88 3.62
C THR A 427 -9.37 14.77 3.75
N ASN A 428 -10.11 15.86 3.52
CA ASN A 428 -11.58 15.79 3.58
C ASN A 428 -12.24 15.57 2.22
N GLN A 429 -11.95 16.41 1.22
CA GLN A 429 -12.67 16.42 -0.05
C GLN A 429 -11.83 16.96 -1.22
N ARG A 430 -12.36 16.77 -2.44
CA ARG A 430 -11.78 17.23 -3.70
C ARG A 430 -10.44 16.55 -3.99
N ASN A 431 -10.40 15.21 -4.11
CA ASN A 431 -9.17 14.47 -4.34
C ASN A 431 -9.10 13.66 -5.66
N PRO A 432 -9.38 14.23 -6.86
CA PRO A 432 -9.89 15.57 -7.16
C PRO A 432 -11.43 15.60 -7.28
N ARG A 433 -12.00 16.82 -7.25
CA ARG A 433 -13.36 17.06 -7.79
C ARG A 433 -13.25 17.58 -9.21
N VAL A 434 -13.86 16.87 -10.16
CA VAL A 434 -13.74 17.12 -11.60
C VAL A 434 -15.06 17.58 -12.21
N ARG A 435 -15.03 18.71 -12.92
CA ARG A 435 -16.10 19.22 -13.79
C ARG A 435 -15.63 19.34 -15.22
N PHE A 436 -16.47 18.97 -16.20
CA PHE A 436 -16.27 19.09 -17.66
C PHE A 436 -15.04 18.42 -18.29
N GLY A 437 -13.97 18.17 -17.53
CA GLY A 437 -12.74 17.58 -18.03
C GLY A 437 -12.98 16.17 -18.55
N ASP A 438 -12.59 15.92 -19.79
CA ASP A 438 -12.67 14.62 -20.43
C ASP A 438 -11.53 14.51 -21.44
N GLN A 439 -10.50 13.69 -21.25
CA GLN A 439 -10.36 12.65 -20.23
C GLN A 439 -9.45 13.12 -19.09
N VAL A 440 -9.88 12.89 -17.85
CA VAL A 440 -9.08 13.05 -16.64
C VAL A 440 -8.66 11.67 -16.17
N HIS A 441 -7.39 11.53 -15.78
CA HIS A 441 -6.80 10.25 -15.41
C HIS A 441 -6.25 10.30 -13.99
N VAL A 442 -6.78 9.46 -13.11
CA VAL A 442 -6.43 9.37 -11.70
C VAL A 442 -5.91 7.96 -11.44
N TYR A 443 -4.59 7.80 -11.30
CA TYR A 443 -4.00 6.48 -11.16
C TYR A 443 -2.87 6.34 -10.16
N ASN A 444 -2.70 5.16 -9.58
CA ASN A 444 -1.61 4.84 -8.63
C ASN A 444 -1.49 5.81 -7.43
N ASN A 445 -2.55 6.51 -7.03
CA ASN A 445 -2.54 7.37 -5.85
C ASN A 445 -2.84 6.55 -4.58
N TYR A 446 -2.46 7.09 -3.42
CA TYR A 446 -2.83 6.54 -2.13
C TYR A 446 -3.70 7.54 -1.37
N TYR A 447 -4.86 7.07 -0.90
CA TYR A 447 -5.81 7.81 -0.10
C TYR A 447 -5.91 7.13 1.25
N LEU A 448 -5.65 7.87 2.32
CA LEU A 448 -5.74 7.42 3.70
C LEU A 448 -6.70 8.33 4.46
N ASN A 449 -7.68 7.73 5.13
CA ASN A 449 -8.59 8.41 6.06
C ASN A 449 -9.31 9.62 5.44
N THR A 450 -9.74 9.49 4.18
CA THR A 450 -10.42 10.60 3.50
C THR A 450 -11.84 10.78 4.03
N GLY A 451 -12.14 11.98 4.54
CA GLY A 451 -13.36 12.28 5.30
C GLY A 451 -14.66 12.23 4.50
N ASN A 452 -14.82 13.10 3.50
CA ASN A 452 -16.03 13.21 2.68
C ASN A 452 -15.94 12.32 1.43
N TYR A 453 -15.00 12.59 0.51
CA TYR A 453 -14.80 11.78 -0.70
C TYR A 453 -13.40 11.87 -1.29
N GLY A 454 -13.01 10.79 -1.99
CA GLY A 454 -11.83 10.73 -2.84
C GLY A 454 -12.05 11.48 -4.16
N VAL A 455 -12.51 10.78 -5.19
CA VAL A 455 -12.67 11.33 -6.55
C VAL A 455 -14.14 11.61 -6.88
N ALA A 456 -14.48 12.84 -7.29
CA ALA A 456 -15.82 13.18 -7.77
C ALA A 456 -15.81 13.49 -9.28
N SER A 457 -16.67 12.81 -10.05
CA SER A 457 -16.90 13.10 -11.47
C SER A 457 -18.25 13.79 -11.67
N THR A 458 -18.22 15.04 -12.14
CA THR A 458 -19.38 15.93 -12.21
C THR A 458 -19.46 16.68 -13.54
N GLU A 459 -20.61 17.26 -13.87
CA GLU A 459 -20.82 18.10 -15.05
C GLU A 459 -20.32 17.45 -16.35
N ASN A 460 -20.73 16.20 -16.59
CA ASN A 460 -20.35 15.39 -17.76
C ASN A 460 -18.82 15.18 -17.95
N ALA A 461 -18.02 15.39 -16.91
CA ALA A 461 -16.61 15.01 -16.90
C ALA A 461 -16.42 13.53 -17.25
N GLY A 462 -15.28 13.17 -17.84
CA GLY A 462 -14.87 11.79 -18.08
C GLY A 462 -13.64 11.47 -17.27
N VAL A 463 -13.79 10.68 -16.19
CA VAL A 463 -12.70 10.33 -15.27
C VAL A 463 -12.40 8.84 -15.31
N ILE A 464 -11.12 8.49 -15.42
CA ILE A 464 -10.63 7.13 -15.18
C ILE A 464 -9.96 7.10 -13.80
N VAL A 465 -10.41 6.18 -12.94
CA VAL A 465 -9.86 5.93 -11.61
C VAL A 465 -9.27 4.53 -11.57
N GLU A 466 -7.95 4.39 -11.68
CA GLU A 466 -7.32 3.07 -11.78
C GLU A 466 -6.03 2.87 -10.99
N GLY A 467 -5.82 1.68 -10.41
CA GLY A 467 -4.58 1.41 -9.68
C GLY A 467 -4.43 2.14 -8.34
N ASN A 468 -5.48 2.81 -7.84
CA ASN A 468 -5.37 3.61 -6.62
C ASN A 468 -5.62 2.76 -5.37
N HIS A 469 -4.95 3.10 -4.27
CA HIS A 469 -5.20 2.53 -2.95
C HIS A 469 -6.06 3.47 -2.12
N PHE A 470 -7.22 3.00 -1.69
CA PHE A 470 -8.10 3.71 -0.77
C PHE A 470 -8.17 2.95 0.56
N GLU A 471 -7.63 3.55 1.61
CA GLU A 471 -7.63 3.02 2.97
C GLU A 471 -8.45 3.92 3.89
N ASN A 472 -9.47 3.36 4.53
CA ASN A 472 -10.39 4.11 5.39
C ASN A 472 -11.06 5.30 4.66
N VAL A 473 -11.47 5.09 3.41
CA VAL A 473 -12.17 6.10 2.59
C VAL A 473 -13.59 5.64 2.32
N ASP A 474 -14.57 6.24 3.01
CA ASP A 474 -15.95 5.78 2.92
C ASP A 474 -16.60 6.02 1.55
N ASP A 475 -16.12 7.04 0.81
CA ASP A 475 -16.54 7.33 -0.56
C ASP A 475 -15.30 7.52 -1.46
N PRO A 476 -14.70 6.43 -1.98
CA PRO A 476 -13.44 6.52 -2.72
C PRO A 476 -13.60 7.23 -4.05
N TYR A 477 -14.75 7.06 -4.71
CA TYR A 477 -15.08 7.74 -5.94
C TYR A 477 -16.58 7.71 -6.23
N HIS A 478 -17.15 8.76 -6.80
CA HIS A 478 -18.58 8.83 -7.14
C HIS A 478 -18.92 9.68 -8.37
N LEU A 479 -20.21 9.68 -8.72
CA LEU A 479 -20.83 10.55 -9.73
C LEU A 479 -21.63 11.67 -9.04
N ALA A 480 -21.64 12.86 -9.63
CA ALA A 480 -22.25 14.10 -9.09
C ALA A 480 -21.62 14.56 -7.77
N GLU A 481 -21.82 15.81 -7.37
CA GLU A 481 -21.43 16.28 -6.03
C GLU A 481 -22.14 17.60 -5.69
N GLY A 482 -22.86 17.63 -4.57
CA GLY A 482 -23.68 18.80 -4.20
C GLY A 482 -24.74 19.12 -5.24
N SER A 483 -24.70 20.33 -5.82
CA SER A 483 -25.61 20.74 -6.90
C SER A 483 -25.13 20.33 -8.30
N SER A 484 -23.88 19.88 -8.44
CA SER A 484 -23.32 19.53 -9.73
C SER A 484 -23.89 18.21 -10.22
N GLY A 485 -24.33 18.17 -11.47
CA GLY A 485 -24.88 16.98 -12.10
C GLY A 485 -23.83 15.88 -12.35
N ASP A 486 -24.30 14.71 -12.74
CA ASP A 486 -23.46 13.52 -12.94
C ASP A 486 -22.38 13.73 -14.02
N GLY A 487 -21.20 13.18 -13.76
CA GLY A 487 -20.19 12.92 -14.77
C GLY A 487 -20.24 11.49 -15.31
N ARG A 488 -19.13 11.06 -15.89
CA ARG A 488 -18.82 9.69 -16.30
C ARG A 488 -17.56 9.26 -15.57
N LEU A 489 -17.56 8.05 -15.03
CA LEU A 489 -16.44 7.50 -14.27
C LEU A 489 -16.28 6.02 -14.56
N VAL A 490 -15.06 5.64 -14.97
CA VAL A 490 -14.63 4.24 -15.11
C VAL A 490 -13.62 3.95 -14.00
N ALA A 491 -13.92 2.99 -13.14
CA ALA A 491 -13.01 2.52 -12.11
C ALA A 491 -12.50 1.11 -12.44
N ARG A 492 -11.20 0.86 -12.28
CA ARG A 492 -10.61 -0.47 -12.49
C ARG A 492 -9.35 -0.67 -11.64
N ASN A 493 -9.08 -1.90 -11.21
CA ASN A 493 -7.85 -2.24 -10.49
C ASN A 493 -7.55 -1.36 -9.27
N ASN A 494 -8.55 -0.88 -8.51
CA ASN A 494 -8.31 -0.12 -7.28
C ASN A 494 -8.30 -1.07 -6.07
N CYS A 495 -7.50 -0.74 -5.05
CA CYS A 495 -7.47 -1.43 -3.77
C CYS A 495 -8.35 -0.68 -2.77
N LEU A 496 -9.31 -1.36 -2.17
CA LEU A 496 -10.26 -0.77 -1.23
C LEU A 496 -10.12 -1.47 0.12
N VAL A 497 -9.37 -0.85 1.04
CA VAL A 497 -9.16 -1.34 2.41
C VAL A 497 -10.02 -0.50 3.34
N ASN A 498 -10.98 -1.12 4.05
CA ASN A 498 -11.92 -0.41 4.92
C ASN A 498 -12.65 0.77 4.25
N SER A 499 -12.84 0.69 2.94
CA SER A 499 -13.37 1.78 2.10
C SER A 499 -14.72 1.39 1.48
N GLY A 500 -15.46 2.39 1.01
CA GLY A 500 -16.71 2.18 0.25
C GLY A 500 -16.45 1.54 -1.13
N ALA A 501 -17.49 1.07 -1.81
CA ALA A 501 -17.36 0.44 -3.14
C ALA A 501 -17.12 1.45 -4.29
N GLY A 502 -17.44 2.72 -4.05
CA GLY A 502 -17.50 3.78 -5.05
C GLY A 502 -18.62 3.61 -6.08
N GLN A 503 -18.78 4.60 -6.97
CA GLN A 503 -19.79 4.63 -8.02
C GLN A 503 -19.15 4.83 -9.39
N THR A 504 -19.65 4.10 -10.39
CA THR A 504 -19.17 4.16 -11.78
C THR A 504 -20.34 4.36 -12.73
N GLY A 505 -20.11 4.98 -13.88
CA GLY A 505 -21.14 5.16 -14.88
C GLY A 505 -20.63 5.79 -16.18
N GLY A 506 -21.24 5.41 -17.29
CA GLY A 506 -20.85 5.88 -18.62
C GLY A 506 -19.54 5.26 -19.12
N SER A 507 -18.91 5.93 -20.10
CA SER A 507 -17.67 5.49 -20.71
C SER A 507 -16.71 6.66 -20.88
N VAL A 508 -15.43 6.38 -20.67
CA VAL A 508 -14.32 7.32 -20.83
C VAL A 508 -13.26 6.62 -21.67
N ALA A 509 -12.74 7.28 -22.70
CA ALA A 509 -11.68 6.68 -23.52
C ALA A 509 -10.33 6.74 -22.78
N ASN A 510 -9.41 5.84 -23.14
CA ASN A 510 -8.09 5.79 -22.51
C ASN A 510 -7.25 7.03 -22.87
N PRO A 511 -6.36 7.49 -21.97
CA PRO A 511 -5.48 8.62 -22.25
C PRO A 511 -4.50 8.30 -23.40
N PRO A 512 -4.02 9.32 -24.13
CA PRO A 512 -3.21 9.13 -25.33
C PRO A 512 -1.72 8.93 -25.07
N TYR A 513 -1.29 8.92 -23.81
CA TYR A 513 0.10 8.80 -23.40
C TYR A 513 0.40 7.42 -22.79
N ALA A 514 1.68 7.12 -22.70
CA ALA A 514 2.25 5.98 -22.00
C ALA A 514 2.05 6.09 -20.48
N TYR A 515 1.60 5.02 -19.82
CA TYR A 515 1.53 4.92 -18.36
C TYR A 515 1.55 3.45 -17.92
N THR A 516 1.93 3.24 -16.66
CA THR A 516 1.88 1.92 -16.02
C THR A 516 1.01 1.99 -14.77
N VAL A 517 0.05 1.09 -14.68
CA VAL A 517 -0.77 0.88 -13.49
C VAL A 517 -0.10 -0.20 -12.64
N GLY A 518 0.34 0.19 -11.44
CA GLY A 518 0.94 -0.76 -10.49
C GLY A 518 -0.14 -1.58 -9.77
N PRO A 519 0.24 -2.63 -9.01
CA PRO A 519 -0.70 -3.30 -8.13
C PRO A 519 -1.22 -2.30 -7.10
N ALA A 520 -2.53 -2.03 -7.12
CA ALA A 520 -3.08 -0.94 -6.31
C ALA A 520 -2.83 -1.10 -4.81
N CYS A 521 -2.86 -2.32 -4.26
CA CYS A 521 -2.65 -2.49 -2.83
C CYS A 521 -1.22 -2.13 -2.39
N ASP A 522 -0.24 -2.15 -3.30
CA ASP A 522 1.14 -1.78 -3.01
C ASP A 522 1.34 -0.25 -3.03
N MET A 523 0.37 0.52 -3.55
CA MET A 523 0.52 1.98 -3.68
C MET A 523 0.68 2.66 -2.32
N LYS A 524 0.14 2.11 -1.23
CA LYS A 524 0.39 2.64 0.13
C LYS A 524 1.89 2.76 0.39
N ALA A 525 2.65 1.67 0.20
CA ALA A 525 4.08 1.65 0.48
C ALA A 525 4.86 2.52 -0.52
N LEU A 526 4.53 2.43 -1.81
CA LEU A 526 5.23 3.19 -2.85
C LEU A 526 5.02 4.69 -2.67
N VAL A 527 3.76 5.11 -2.56
CA VAL A 527 3.38 6.52 -2.50
C VAL A 527 3.87 7.17 -1.21
N THR A 528 3.77 6.52 -0.05
CA THR A 528 4.33 7.07 1.20
C THR A 528 5.86 7.22 1.17
N ALA A 529 6.56 6.34 0.44
CA ALA A 529 8.00 6.40 0.31
C ALA A 529 8.49 7.50 -0.65
N GLN A 530 7.67 7.87 -1.64
CA GLN A 530 8.12 8.72 -2.76
C GLN A 530 7.41 10.07 -2.81
N ALA A 531 6.18 10.19 -2.31
CA ALA A 531 5.46 11.44 -2.36
C ALA A 531 6.01 12.48 -1.37
N GLY A 532 5.85 13.76 -1.75
CA GLY A 532 6.21 14.90 -0.93
C GLY A 532 7.63 15.41 -1.12
N VAL A 533 7.94 16.44 -0.34
CA VAL A 533 9.20 17.18 -0.39
C VAL A 533 10.38 16.36 0.14
N GLY A 534 11.60 16.71 -0.30
CA GLY A 534 12.85 16.05 0.12
C GLY A 534 13.23 14.82 -0.71
N ARG A 535 12.48 14.53 -1.77
CA ARG A 535 12.61 13.33 -2.59
C ARG A 535 13.25 13.58 -3.97
N VAL A 536 13.60 14.84 -4.27
CA VAL A 536 14.18 15.28 -5.56
C VAL A 536 15.52 15.99 -5.35
N GLY A 537 16.53 15.65 -6.15
CA GLY A 537 17.85 16.31 -6.15
C GLY A 537 17.87 17.65 -6.91
N LEU A 538 18.78 18.55 -6.54
CA LEU A 538 18.88 19.90 -7.14
C LEU A 538 19.31 19.86 -8.63
N PRO A 539 18.73 20.71 -9.50
CA PRO A 539 19.27 20.94 -10.84
C PRO A 539 20.56 21.74 -10.73
N GLY A 540 21.69 21.19 -11.21
CA GLY A 540 22.92 21.97 -11.43
C GLY A 540 24.18 21.56 -10.64
N ASN A 541 24.19 20.42 -9.94
CA ASN A 541 25.46 19.86 -9.45
C ASN A 541 26.03 18.88 -10.50
N PRO A 542 27.11 19.21 -11.22
CA PRO A 542 27.66 18.32 -12.24
C PRO A 542 28.44 17.21 -11.55
N THR A 543 27.77 16.10 -11.24
CA THR A 543 28.47 14.82 -11.27
C THR A 543 28.51 14.42 -12.74
N THR A 544 29.65 14.66 -13.38
CA THR A 544 29.95 14.25 -14.76
C THR A 544 29.49 12.81 -15.00
N PRO A 545 28.49 12.57 -15.86
CA PRO A 545 28.21 11.24 -16.37
C PRO A 545 29.36 10.83 -17.29
N PRO A 546 29.82 9.56 -17.28
CA PRO A 546 30.74 9.07 -18.29
C PRO A 546 30.07 9.19 -19.68
N PRO A 547 30.87 9.28 -20.77
CA PRO A 547 30.38 9.70 -22.08
C PRO A 547 29.19 8.88 -22.56
N ALA A 548 28.20 9.57 -23.12
CA ALA A 548 27.03 8.99 -23.76
C ALA A 548 27.45 8.00 -24.85
N THR A 549 27.39 6.72 -24.51
CA THR A 549 27.08 5.69 -25.48
C THR A 549 25.58 5.47 -25.41
N THR A 550 24.95 5.37 -26.57
CA THR A 550 23.52 5.08 -26.80
C THR A 550 22.89 4.25 -25.66
N PRO A 551 21.74 4.67 -25.09
CA PRO A 551 21.12 3.92 -24.00
C PRO A 551 20.77 2.52 -24.51
N PRO A 552 21.23 1.46 -23.85
CA PRO A 552 20.64 0.14 -24.01
C PRO A 552 19.18 0.19 -23.55
N PRO A 553 18.30 -0.70 -24.03
CA PRO A 553 16.90 -0.74 -23.63
C PRO A 553 16.76 -0.76 -22.10
N THR A 554 15.78 0.00 -21.57
CA THR A 554 15.40 -0.03 -20.15
C THR A 554 15.12 -1.48 -19.74
N PRO A 555 15.87 -2.06 -18.77
CA PRO A 555 15.66 -3.44 -18.39
C PRO A 555 14.31 -3.54 -17.67
N THR A 556 13.40 -4.28 -18.28
CA THR A 556 12.20 -4.81 -17.64
C THR A 556 12.62 -5.54 -16.36
N ALA A 557 11.82 -5.46 -15.28
CA ALA A 557 12.06 -6.28 -14.10
C ALA A 557 12.23 -7.75 -14.54
N PRO A 558 13.34 -8.42 -14.19
CA PRO A 558 13.59 -9.75 -14.71
C PRO A 558 12.46 -10.72 -14.29
N PRO A 559 12.00 -11.62 -15.18
CA PRO A 559 11.11 -12.72 -14.84
C PRO A 559 11.48 -13.40 -13.52
N ALA A 560 10.50 -13.97 -12.81
CA ALA A 560 10.76 -14.74 -11.60
C ALA A 560 11.81 -15.85 -11.88
N GLY A 561 12.99 -15.74 -11.26
CA GLY A 561 14.13 -16.66 -11.43
C GLY A 561 15.35 -16.10 -12.17
N ASP A 562 15.27 -14.88 -12.71
CA ASP A 562 16.39 -14.20 -13.37
C ASP A 562 17.27 -13.39 -12.40
N LEU A 563 18.47 -13.00 -12.84
CA LEU A 563 19.44 -12.26 -12.05
C LEU A 563 18.92 -10.85 -11.71
N VAL A 564 18.67 -10.59 -10.43
CA VAL A 564 18.25 -9.30 -9.87
C VAL A 564 19.32 -8.78 -8.91
N GLY A 565 19.37 -7.48 -8.64
CA GLY A 565 20.24 -6.95 -7.59
C GLY A 565 21.45 -6.18 -8.10
N TRP A 566 22.54 -6.28 -7.33
CA TRP A 566 23.79 -5.58 -7.57
C TRP A 566 24.69 -6.28 -8.62
N ALA A 567 24.65 -7.61 -8.77
CA ALA A 567 25.43 -8.33 -9.79
C ALA A 567 25.19 -7.93 -11.26
N PRO A 568 23.96 -7.58 -11.70
CA PRO A 568 23.73 -7.10 -13.08
C PRO A 568 24.20 -5.65 -13.31
N GLN A 569 24.58 -4.92 -12.25
CA GLN A 569 25.15 -3.57 -12.39
C GLN A 569 26.61 -3.63 -12.89
N ASN A 570 27.27 -2.50 -13.09
CA ASN A 570 28.71 -2.44 -13.43
C ASN A 570 29.14 -3.31 -14.64
N GLY A 571 28.32 -3.31 -15.71
CA GLY A 571 28.60 -4.11 -16.92
C GLY A 571 28.04 -5.53 -16.88
N GLY A 572 27.38 -5.93 -15.80
CA GLY A 572 26.61 -7.17 -15.71
C GLY A 572 27.39 -8.40 -15.28
N THR A 573 26.66 -9.49 -15.04
CA THR A 573 27.22 -10.81 -14.72
C THR A 573 26.65 -11.84 -15.68
N THR A 574 27.48 -12.34 -16.57
CA THR A 574 27.17 -13.36 -17.60
C THR A 574 27.97 -14.65 -17.40
N GLY A 575 28.91 -14.66 -16.46
CA GLY A 575 29.78 -15.80 -16.15
C GLY A 575 30.60 -16.23 -17.36
N GLY A 576 30.52 -17.51 -17.69
CA GLY A 576 31.22 -18.12 -18.83
C GLY A 576 30.48 -18.04 -20.16
N ALA A 577 29.40 -17.26 -20.28
CA ALA A 577 28.63 -17.15 -21.52
C ALA A 577 29.52 -16.77 -22.72
N GLY A 578 29.26 -17.40 -23.87
CA GLY A 578 30.10 -17.26 -25.08
C GLY A 578 31.42 -18.05 -25.04
N GLY A 579 31.76 -18.64 -23.89
CA GLY A 579 32.86 -19.58 -23.72
C GLY A 579 32.49 -21.03 -24.07
N GLN A 580 33.47 -21.92 -23.94
CA GLN A 580 33.23 -23.36 -24.11
C GLN A 580 32.44 -23.92 -22.93
N THR A 581 31.46 -24.77 -23.22
CA THR A 581 30.82 -25.61 -22.21
C THR A 581 31.64 -26.88 -22.00
N VAL A 582 32.05 -27.13 -20.76
CA VAL A 582 32.76 -28.34 -20.32
C VAL A 582 31.94 -29.05 -19.27
N THR A 583 31.97 -30.38 -19.23
CA THR A 583 31.33 -31.18 -18.18
C THR A 583 32.42 -31.91 -17.40
N VAL A 584 32.36 -31.82 -16.08
CA VAL A 584 33.32 -32.43 -15.15
C VAL A 584 32.59 -33.33 -14.16
N SER A 585 33.26 -34.40 -13.75
CA SER A 585 32.73 -35.41 -12.83
C SER A 585 33.72 -35.82 -11.73
N ASP A 586 34.86 -35.12 -11.63
CA ASP A 586 35.85 -35.29 -10.59
C ASP A 586 36.42 -33.91 -10.18
N GLY A 587 36.91 -33.80 -8.95
CA GLY A 587 37.31 -32.53 -8.36
C GLY A 587 38.56 -31.92 -9.00
N GLN A 588 39.51 -32.72 -9.48
CA GLN A 588 40.70 -32.18 -10.15
C GLN A 588 40.34 -31.55 -11.49
N ALA A 589 39.50 -32.22 -12.29
CA ALA A 589 39.00 -31.66 -13.54
C ALA A 589 38.18 -30.38 -13.32
N LEU A 590 37.44 -30.29 -12.21
CA LEU A 590 36.75 -29.06 -11.82
C LEU A 590 37.76 -27.96 -11.47
N ALA A 591 38.73 -28.22 -10.59
CA ALA A 591 39.76 -27.25 -10.20
C ALA A 591 40.53 -26.70 -11.43
N ASP A 592 40.96 -27.58 -12.33
CA ASP A 592 41.65 -27.20 -13.57
C ASP A 592 40.77 -26.30 -14.46
N ALA A 593 39.47 -26.59 -14.54
CA ALA A 593 38.52 -25.79 -15.31
C ALA A 593 38.24 -24.41 -14.66
N LEU A 594 38.11 -24.36 -13.33
CA LEU A 594 37.92 -23.12 -12.57
C LEU A 594 39.09 -22.14 -12.76
N GLU A 595 40.30 -22.69 -12.85
CA GLU A 595 41.52 -21.93 -13.11
C GLU A 595 41.77 -21.61 -14.58
N SER A 596 40.99 -22.13 -15.53
CA SER A 596 41.23 -21.81 -16.95
C SER A 596 41.23 -20.29 -17.21
N SER A 597 42.16 -19.81 -18.03
CA SER A 597 42.14 -18.41 -18.49
C SER A 597 41.00 -18.12 -19.48
N SER A 598 40.42 -19.16 -20.07
CA SER A 598 39.31 -19.05 -21.02
C SER A 598 37.98 -18.86 -20.29
N PRO A 599 37.00 -18.13 -20.87
CA PRO A 599 35.63 -18.16 -20.38
C PRO A 599 35.06 -19.58 -20.49
N LEU A 600 34.43 -20.09 -19.43
CA LEU A 600 33.89 -21.46 -19.41
C LEU A 600 32.53 -21.56 -18.71
N VAL A 601 31.62 -22.32 -19.33
CA VAL A 601 30.44 -22.87 -18.65
C VAL A 601 30.80 -24.28 -18.18
N ILE A 602 31.04 -24.45 -16.89
CA ILE A 602 31.47 -25.68 -16.25
C ILE A 602 30.25 -26.37 -15.65
N ARG A 603 29.79 -27.44 -16.30
CA ARG A 603 28.72 -28.30 -15.82
C ARG A 603 29.30 -29.35 -14.88
N VAL A 604 28.89 -29.33 -13.63
CA VAL A 604 29.37 -30.25 -12.59
C VAL A 604 28.37 -31.38 -12.41
N THR A 605 28.84 -32.63 -12.43
CA THR A 605 27.98 -33.81 -12.29
C THR A 605 28.49 -34.73 -11.18
N GLY A 606 27.59 -35.22 -10.33
CA GLY A 606 27.94 -36.14 -9.23
C GLY A 606 28.47 -35.45 -7.98
N SER A 607 28.96 -36.26 -7.04
CA SER A 607 29.60 -35.78 -5.80
C SER A 607 31.11 -35.78 -5.99
N LEU A 608 31.73 -34.60 -5.88
CA LEU A 608 33.14 -34.39 -6.15
C LEU A 608 33.88 -34.15 -4.85
N THR A 609 35.01 -34.85 -4.70
CA THR A 609 36.04 -34.51 -3.72
C THR A 609 36.98 -33.50 -4.33
N MET A 610 37.00 -32.29 -3.79
CA MET A 610 37.88 -31.24 -4.29
C MET A 610 39.32 -31.44 -3.83
N PRO A 611 40.31 -31.06 -4.65
CA PRO A 611 41.72 -31.23 -4.31
C PRO A 611 42.16 -30.32 -3.16
N ASP A 612 41.59 -29.12 -3.06
CA ASP A 612 41.91 -28.14 -2.03
C ASP A 612 40.70 -27.80 -1.18
N LYS A 613 40.96 -27.28 0.03
CA LYS A 613 39.92 -26.74 0.93
C LYS A 613 39.17 -25.58 0.31
N MET A 614 39.90 -24.74 -0.43
CA MET A 614 39.43 -23.57 -1.14
C MET A 614 40.03 -23.58 -2.55
N ASN A 615 39.17 -23.72 -3.55
CA ASN A 615 39.58 -23.94 -4.94
C ASN A 615 39.40 -22.63 -5.73
N ASP A 616 40.48 -22.15 -6.34
CA ASP A 616 40.49 -20.83 -6.97
C ASP A 616 39.60 -20.76 -8.22
N VAL A 617 38.79 -19.72 -8.31
CA VAL A 617 37.91 -19.45 -9.45
C VAL A 617 38.36 -18.18 -10.15
N ARG A 618 38.86 -18.31 -11.39
CA ARG A 618 39.21 -17.14 -12.22
C ARG A 618 37.96 -16.48 -12.81
N SER A 619 38.16 -15.30 -13.41
CA SER A 619 37.09 -14.55 -14.06
C SER A 619 36.40 -15.31 -15.20
N ASN A 620 35.18 -14.87 -15.53
CA ASN A 620 34.37 -15.38 -16.65
C ASN A 620 34.04 -16.87 -16.54
N LYS A 621 33.50 -17.28 -15.39
CA LYS A 621 33.12 -18.66 -15.12
C LYS A 621 31.64 -18.76 -14.79
N THR A 622 30.97 -19.76 -15.35
CA THR A 622 29.69 -20.25 -14.85
C THR A 622 29.93 -21.65 -14.33
N VAL A 623 29.81 -21.86 -13.01
CA VAL A 623 29.88 -23.17 -12.37
C VAL A 623 28.45 -23.61 -12.08
N LEU A 624 27.98 -24.63 -12.79
CA LEU A 624 26.58 -25.03 -12.81
C LEU A 624 26.44 -26.51 -12.44
N GLY A 625 25.80 -26.79 -11.31
CA GLY A 625 25.47 -28.16 -10.95
C GLY A 625 24.41 -28.77 -11.87
N VAL A 626 24.59 -30.03 -12.24
CA VAL A 626 23.63 -30.82 -13.01
C VAL A 626 23.13 -31.96 -12.13
N GLY A 627 21.81 -32.00 -11.89
CA GLY A 627 21.21 -32.95 -10.95
C GLY A 627 21.64 -32.68 -9.50
N ALA A 628 21.95 -33.73 -8.75
CA ALA A 628 22.36 -33.65 -7.34
C ALA A 628 23.88 -33.40 -7.18
N ALA A 629 24.45 -32.47 -7.97
CA ALA A 629 25.88 -32.19 -7.93
C ALA A 629 26.31 -31.65 -6.56
N THR A 630 27.34 -32.25 -5.96
CA THR A 630 27.80 -31.92 -4.60
C THR A 630 29.30 -31.68 -4.58
N LEU A 631 29.76 -30.65 -3.88
CA LEU A 631 31.17 -30.39 -3.59
C LEU A 631 31.40 -30.55 -2.07
N ASP A 632 32.49 -31.21 -1.70
CA ASP A 632 32.87 -31.38 -0.29
C ASP A 632 33.73 -30.25 0.29
N ASN A 633 34.10 -29.27 -0.53
CA ASN A 633 34.95 -28.14 -0.16
C ASN A 633 34.63 -26.89 -0.99
N GLY A 634 35.26 -25.78 -0.63
CA GLY A 634 34.85 -24.45 -1.04
C GLY A 634 35.44 -23.92 -2.34
N LEU A 635 34.83 -22.83 -2.83
CA LEU A 635 35.30 -22.05 -3.97
C LEU A 635 35.84 -20.69 -3.51
N ASN A 636 37.02 -20.31 -4.00
CA ASN A 636 37.68 -19.03 -3.71
C ASN A 636 37.64 -18.10 -4.92
N ILE A 637 36.73 -17.13 -4.89
CA ILE A 637 36.61 -16.07 -5.90
C ILE A 637 37.44 -14.88 -5.42
N SER A 638 38.71 -14.84 -5.81
CA SER A 638 39.69 -13.86 -5.33
C SER A 638 40.25 -13.00 -6.47
N GLY A 639 40.07 -11.68 -6.40
CA GLY A 639 40.48 -10.75 -7.45
C GLY A 639 39.82 -11.00 -8.82
N ALA A 640 38.71 -11.73 -8.84
CA ALA A 640 38.04 -12.19 -10.05
C ALA A 640 36.86 -11.27 -10.41
N SER A 641 36.34 -11.43 -11.62
CA SER A 641 35.13 -10.74 -12.05
C SER A 641 34.27 -11.59 -12.96
N ASN A 642 32.96 -11.32 -12.99
CA ASN A 642 32.02 -11.99 -13.87
C ASN A 642 31.97 -13.52 -13.61
N VAL A 643 31.51 -13.90 -12.42
CA VAL A 643 31.42 -15.30 -11.97
C VAL A 643 30.00 -15.65 -11.56
N ILE A 644 29.51 -16.80 -12.03
CA ILE A 644 28.21 -17.36 -11.67
C ILE A 644 28.45 -18.72 -11.01
N VAL A 645 27.87 -18.94 -9.81
CA VAL A 645 27.87 -20.24 -9.12
C VAL A 645 26.42 -20.63 -8.85
N ARG A 646 25.95 -21.70 -9.50
CA ARG A 646 24.54 -22.08 -9.47
C ARG A 646 24.29 -23.57 -9.32
N ASN A 647 23.18 -23.90 -8.65
CA ASN A 647 22.62 -25.25 -8.56
C ASN A 647 23.56 -26.31 -7.97
N LEU A 648 24.45 -25.93 -7.05
CA LEU A 648 25.37 -26.85 -6.37
C LEU A 648 24.95 -27.09 -4.92
N THR A 649 25.20 -28.30 -4.43
CA THR A 649 25.21 -28.57 -2.99
C THR A 649 26.64 -28.50 -2.47
N PHE A 650 26.87 -27.72 -1.42
CA PHE A 650 28.11 -27.72 -0.65
C PHE A 650 27.86 -28.45 0.67
N ARG A 651 28.70 -29.43 1.01
CA ARG A 651 28.54 -30.22 2.23
C ARG A 651 29.88 -30.58 2.84
N GLY A 652 30.06 -30.26 4.11
CA GLY A 652 31.23 -30.65 4.90
C GLY A 652 32.51 -29.90 4.56
N TRP A 653 32.41 -28.66 4.06
CA TRP A 653 33.57 -27.87 3.68
C TRP A 653 34.46 -27.48 4.86
N ASP A 654 35.77 -27.45 4.63
CA ASP A 654 36.80 -27.25 5.66
C ASP A 654 37.09 -25.77 6.00
N ASP A 655 36.63 -24.80 5.20
CA ASP A 655 36.79 -23.35 5.42
C ASP A 655 35.48 -22.59 5.15
N ASP A 656 35.38 -21.81 4.06
CA ASP A 656 34.12 -21.23 3.55
C ASP A 656 33.55 -22.10 2.40
N ALA A 657 32.24 -22.20 2.22
CA ALA A 657 31.70 -22.88 1.02
C ALA A 657 31.93 -22.03 -0.24
N ILE A 658 31.70 -20.72 -0.14
CA ILE A 658 32.07 -19.73 -1.16
C ILE A 658 32.66 -18.52 -0.47
N ASN A 659 33.92 -18.19 -0.82
CA ASN A 659 34.58 -16.97 -0.42
C ASN A 659 34.68 -16.01 -1.63
N VAL A 660 34.31 -14.74 -1.41
CA VAL A 660 34.43 -13.67 -2.39
C VAL A 660 35.28 -12.55 -1.79
N GLN A 661 36.46 -12.30 -2.38
CA GLN A 661 37.37 -11.26 -1.91
C GLN A 661 37.99 -10.46 -3.05
N GLY A 662 38.03 -9.12 -2.92
CA GLY A 662 38.53 -8.22 -3.97
C GLY A 662 37.89 -8.42 -5.34
N SER A 663 36.68 -8.99 -5.39
CA SER A 663 36.05 -9.48 -6.61
C SER A 663 34.78 -8.71 -6.92
N ARG A 664 34.34 -8.72 -8.18
CA ARG A 664 33.16 -7.95 -8.61
C ARG A 664 32.29 -8.67 -9.63
N ASN A 665 31.00 -8.33 -9.67
CA ASN A 665 30.05 -8.94 -10.61
C ASN A 665 29.98 -10.46 -10.41
N VAL A 666 29.45 -10.86 -9.25
CA VAL A 666 29.33 -12.26 -8.84
C VAL A 666 27.89 -12.60 -8.53
N TRP A 667 27.40 -13.73 -9.05
CA TRP A 667 26.06 -14.24 -8.80
C TRP A 667 26.10 -15.64 -8.19
N ILE A 668 25.58 -15.77 -6.97
CA ILE A 668 25.51 -17.02 -6.20
C ILE A 668 24.04 -17.39 -6.06
N ASP A 669 23.58 -18.39 -6.82
CA ASP A 669 22.14 -18.64 -6.96
C ASP A 669 21.69 -20.11 -6.96
N HIS A 670 20.57 -20.40 -6.30
CA HIS A 670 20.01 -21.76 -6.22
C HIS A 670 21.00 -22.81 -5.68
N ASN A 671 21.88 -22.45 -4.75
CA ASN A 671 22.78 -23.40 -4.11
C ASN A 671 22.21 -23.90 -2.78
N THR A 672 22.62 -25.08 -2.34
CA THR A 672 22.34 -25.59 -1.01
C THR A 672 23.63 -25.70 -0.20
N PHE A 673 23.65 -25.12 0.99
CA PHE A 673 24.75 -25.17 1.94
C PHE A 673 24.30 -26.00 3.13
N ASP A 674 24.91 -27.17 3.31
CA ASP A 674 24.48 -28.18 4.29
C ASP A 674 25.66 -28.61 5.17
N GLY A 675 25.88 -27.86 6.26
CA GLY A 675 26.93 -28.12 7.25
C GLY A 675 28.37 -27.94 6.76
N GLY A 676 29.19 -27.22 7.53
CA GLY A 676 30.59 -26.93 7.20
C GLY A 676 31.29 -26.12 8.29
N TYR A 677 32.57 -25.81 8.12
CA TYR A 677 33.41 -25.27 9.19
C TYR A 677 33.22 -23.76 9.46
N ASP A 678 33.44 -22.88 8.47
CA ASP A 678 33.30 -21.43 8.60
C ASP A 678 32.06 -20.87 7.92
N GLY A 679 32.18 -19.95 6.96
CA GLY A 679 31.06 -19.30 6.30
C GLY A 679 30.39 -20.18 5.25
N ALA A 680 29.07 -20.06 5.06
CA ALA A 680 28.46 -20.56 3.82
C ALA A 680 28.81 -19.62 2.65
N VAL A 681 28.58 -18.32 2.81
CA VAL A 681 28.98 -17.31 1.81
C VAL A 681 29.61 -16.10 2.50
N ASP A 682 30.91 -15.92 2.33
CA ASP A 682 31.65 -14.80 2.91
C ASP A 682 32.10 -13.83 1.81
N ILE A 683 31.72 -12.55 1.95
CA ILE A 683 32.04 -11.47 0.99
C ILE A 683 32.82 -10.38 1.72
N LYS A 684 34.06 -10.13 1.29
CA LYS A 684 35.01 -9.28 2.03
C LYS A 684 35.98 -8.52 1.13
N ARG A 685 36.79 -7.63 1.71
CA ARG A 685 37.96 -6.98 1.09
C ARG A 685 37.63 -6.25 -0.21
N ALA A 686 36.78 -5.23 -0.12
CA ALA A 686 36.32 -4.37 -1.21
C ALA A 686 35.68 -5.13 -2.39
N SER A 687 35.13 -6.32 -2.12
CA SER A 687 34.27 -6.99 -3.09
C SER A 687 33.03 -6.16 -3.37
N ASP A 688 32.46 -6.28 -4.57
CA ASP A 688 31.44 -5.34 -4.99
C ASP A 688 30.51 -5.92 -6.07
N PHE A 689 29.31 -5.37 -6.21
CA PHE A 689 28.36 -5.83 -7.22
C PHE A 689 28.07 -7.35 -7.14
N VAL A 690 27.55 -7.80 -6.00
CA VAL A 690 27.26 -9.23 -5.75
C VAL A 690 25.76 -9.45 -5.51
N THR A 691 25.21 -10.53 -6.06
CA THR A 691 23.85 -11.01 -5.76
C THR A 691 23.92 -12.42 -5.20
N VAL A 692 23.27 -12.64 -4.06
CA VAL A 692 23.07 -13.93 -3.40
C VAL A 692 21.58 -14.24 -3.39
N SER A 693 21.12 -15.17 -4.23
CA SER A 693 19.69 -15.40 -4.44
C SER A 693 19.24 -16.85 -4.42
N TRP A 694 18.03 -17.12 -3.94
CA TRP A 694 17.42 -18.47 -4.00
C TRP A 694 18.26 -19.60 -3.39
N ASN A 695 19.18 -19.29 -2.48
CA ASN A 695 20.01 -20.31 -1.84
C ASN A 695 19.30 -20.87 -0.61
N ARG A 696 19.59 -22.12 -0.24
CA ARG A 696 19.16 -22.71 1.04
C ARG A 696 20.39 -22.94 1.92
N VAL A 697 20.35 -22.44 3.15
CA VAL A 697 21.36 -22.72 4.18
C VAL A 697 20.70 -23.54 5.28
N THR A 698 21.25 -24.71 5.60
CA THR A 698 20.71 -25.62 6.62
C THR A 698 21.84 -26.33 7.37
N ASN A 699 21.56 -26.84 8.57
CA ASN A 699 22.53 -27.54 9.44
C ASN A 699 23.85 -26.77 9.64
N HIS A 700 23.79 -25.43 9.70
CA HIS A 700 24.98 -24.59 9.68
C HIS A 700 24.92 -23.46 10.71
N THR A 701 26.09 -22.98 11.16
CA THR A 701 26.15 -21.93 12.19
C THR A 701 26.36 -20.54 11.60
N LYS A 702 27.38 -20.34 10.75
CA LYS A 702 27.83 -19.02 10.29
C LYS A 702 27.45 -18.81 8.83
N SER A 703 26.24 -18.32 8.57
CA SER A 703 25.69 -18.33 7.21
C SER A 703 26.40 -17.38 6.24
N MET A 704 26.24 -16.06 6.40
CA MET A 704 26.66 -15.07 5.41
C MET A 704 27.31 -13.84 6.06
N LEU A 705 28.63 -13.69 5.89
CA LEU A 705 29.39 -12.53 6.35
C LEU A 705 29.56 -11.52 5.20
N LEU A 706 29.31 -10.24 5.49
CA LEU A 706 29.60 -9.13 4.59
C LEU A 706 30.50 -8.11 5.30
N GLY A 707 31.79 -8.12 4.97
CA GLY A 707 32.83 -7.38 5.67
C GLY A 707 33.36 -8.13 6.90
N HIS A 708 34.65 -8.44 6.90
CA HIS A 708 35.25 -9.43 7.80
C HIS A 708 35.78 -8.90 9.13
N ASP A 709 36.10 -7.61 9.22
CA ASP A 709 36.83 -7.02 10.34
C ASP A 709 36.39 -5.57 10.58
N ASP A 710 36.25 -5.18 11.85
CA ASP A 710 35.76 -3.85 12.26
C ASP A 710 36.77 -2.72 11.96
N GLY A 711 38.05 -3.05 11.75
CA GLY A 711 39.10 -2.12 11.38
C GLY A 711 39.37 -2.04 9.87
N HIS A 712 38.71 -2.87 9.05
CA HIS A 712 38.95 -2.91 7.61
C HIS A 712 38.19 -1.83 6.84
N THR A 713 38.50 -0.57 7.12
CA THR A 713 37.86 0.61 6.52
C THR A 713 38.04 0.74 5.00
N ALA A 714 38.91 -0.07 4.39
CA ALA A 714 38.99 -0.19 2.93
C ALA A 714 37.71 -0.76 2.29
N ASP A 715 36.81 -1.35 3.07
CA ASP A 715 35.47 -1.78 2.62
C ASP A 715 34.48 -0.60 2.45
N ILE A 716 34.77 0.60 2.97
CA ILE A 716 33.90 1.78 2.85
C ILE A 716 33.78 2.19 1.36
N GLY A 717 32.55 2.37 0.89
CA GLY A 717 32.25 2.67 -0.52
C GLY A 717 32.22 1.44 -1.44
N HIS A 718 32.41 0.25 -0.88
CA HIS A 718 32.31 -1.05 -1.55
C HIS A 718 31.19 -1.89 -0.91
N LEU A 719 31.24 -3.22 -1.10
CA LEU A 719 30.31 -4.18 -0.50
C LEU A 719 28.84 -3.96 -0.89
N ARG A 720 28.59 -3.52 -2.14
CA ARG A 720 27.24 -3.42 -2.68
C ARG A 720 26.72 -4.83 -3.01
N VAL A 721 25.91 -5.36 -2.11
CA VAL A 721 25.41 -6.75 -2.16
C VAL A 721 23.91 -6.82 -2.00
N THR A 722 23.29 -7.71 -2.78
CA THR A 722 21.86 -8.04 -2.70
C THR A 722 21.68 -9.46 -2.17
N TYR A 723 20.80 -9.64 -1.19
CA TYR A 723 20.36 -10.95 -0.71
C TYR A 723 18.86 -11.08 -0.96
N HIS A 724 18.43 -12.03 -1.81
CA HIS A 724 16.99 -12.22 -2.01
C HIS A 724 16.52 -13.66 -2.19
N HIS A 725 15.31 -13.95 -1.70
CA HIS A 725 14.69 -15.28 -1.83
C HIS A 725 15.52 -16.43 -1.26
N ASN A 726 16.45 -16.14 -0.33
CA ASN A 726 17.21 -17.17 0.34
C ASN A 726 16.38 -17.78 1.47
N TRP A 727 16.57 -19.08 1.68
CA TRP A 727 15.99 -19.84 2.78
C TRP A 727 17.06 -20.12 3.84
N PHE A 728 16.95 -19.47 4.99
CA PHE A 728 17.75 -19.76 6.18
C PHE A 728 16.98 -20.73 7.07
N ASP A 729 17.30 -22.01 6.93
CA ASP A 729 16.52 -23.13 7.41
C ASP A 729 17.14 -23.74 8.67
N GLY A 730 16.93 -23.08 9.81
CA GLY A 730 17.47 -23.48 11.11
C GLY A 730 18.96 -23.20 11.28
N SER A 731 19.56 -22.39 10.40
CA SER A 731 20.94 -21.91 10.57
C SER A 731 21.02 -20.83 11.66
N LYS A 732 22.11 -20.80 12.43
CA LYS A 732 22.16 -20.02 13.68
C LYS A 732 22.33 -18.51 13.49
N GLU A 733 23.35 -18.07 12.75
CA GLU A 733 23.76 -16.67 12.71
C GLU A 733 24.26 -16.17 11.34
N ARG A 734 24.43 -14.83 11.25
CA ARG A 734 24.97 -14.07 10.11
C ARG A 734 24.04 -14.14 8.89
N HIS A 735 22.85 -13.55 8.94
CA HIS A 735 21.88 -13.62 7.83
C HIS A 735 21.44 -12.26 7.24
N PRO A 736 22.30 -11.51 6.54
CA PRO A 736 23.74 -11.45 6.70
C PRO A 736 24.14 -10.64 7.95
N ARG A 737 25.41 -10.74 8.35
CA ARG A 737 26.06 -9.71 9.20
C ARG A 737 26.84 -8.75 8.30
N VAL A 738 26.49 -7.48 8.33
CA VAL A 738 26.99 -6.44 7.41
C VAL A 738 27.86 -5.43 8.12
N ARG A 739 29.00 -5.11 7.53
CA ARG A 739 29.88 -3.99 7.89
C ARG A 739 30.13 -3.09 6.69
N PHE A 740 30.18 -1.77 6.91
CA PHE A 740 30.57 -0.70 5.98
C PHE A 740 29.77 -0.56 4.66
N GLY A 741 29.15 -1.62 4.14
CA GLY A 741 28.41 -1.56 2.89
C GLY A 741 27.19 -0.67 3.02
N ASP A 742 27.05 0.30 2.12
CA ASP A 742 25.88 1.19 2.02
C ASP A 742 25.66 1.60 0.55
N PRO A 743 24.53 1.23 -0.09
CA PRO A 743 23.44 0.43 0.48
C PRO A 743 23.56 -1.07 0.19
N VAL A 744 23.24 -1.88 1.20
CA VAL A 744 23.01 -3.33 1.11
C VAL A 744 21.52 -3.61 1.12
N HIS A 745 21.08 -4.54 0.28
CA HIS A 745 19.65 -4.82 0.09
C HIS A 745 19.32 -6.27 0.44
N VAL A 746 18.38 -6.46 1.35
CA VAL A 746 17.96 -7.77 1.85
C VAL A 746 16.44 -7.89 1.71
N PHE A 747 15.97 -8.65 0.71
CA PHE A 747 14.53 -8.74 0.43
C PHE A 747 13.97 -10.13 0.09
N ASN A 748 12.69 -10.37 0.37
CA ASN A 748 11.99 -11.65 0.12
C ASN A 748 12.69 -12.90 0.67
N ASN A 749 13.52 -12.81 1.71
CA ASN A 749 14.17 -13.99 2.31
C ASN A 749 13.26 -14.61 3.38
N TYR A 750 13.37 -15.92 3.56
CA TYR A 750 12.70 -16.65 4.64
C TYR A 750 13.71 -17.10 5.69
N TYR A 751 13.51 -16.65 6.93
CA TYR A 751 14.34 -16.96 8.08
C TYR A 751 13.55 -17.83 9.06
N TYR A 752 14.08 -19.01 9.37
CA TYR A 752 13.45 -19.94 10.30
C TYR A 752 14.43 -20.37 11.39
N GLY A 753 14.07 -20.16 12.67
CA GLY A 753 14.77 -20.78 13.81
C GLY A 753 16.19 -20.27 14.08
N ALA A 754 16.49 -19.00 13.76
CA ALA A 754 17.83 -18.42 13.92
C ALA A 754 18.02 -17.68 15.27
N ASP A 755 19.27 -17.62 15.75
CA ASP A 755 19.65 -16.80 16.92
C ASP A 755 19.56 -15.30 16.57
N TYR A 756 20.01 -14.90 15.38
CA TYR A 756 19.66 -13.61 14.80
C TYR A 756 19.60 -13.65 13.26
N GLY A 757 18.78 -12.77 12.70
CA GLY A 757 18.64 -12.59 11.25
C GLY A 757 19.69 -11.62 10.70
N VAL A 758 19.23 -10.43 10.30
CA VAL A 758 20.07 -9.40 9.67
C VAL A 758 20.75 -8.53 10.74
N ALA A 759 22.05 -8.30 10.64
CA ALA A 759 22.76 -7.34 11.50
C ALA A 759 23.45 -6.26 10.67
N SER A 760 23.11 -5.00 10.91
CA SER A 760 23.82 -3.83 10.38
C SER A 760 24.82 -3.31 11.41
N THR A 761 26.10 -3.29 11.06
CA THR A 761 27.19 -2.93 11.97
C THR A 761 28.19 -2.01 11.29
N MET A 762 29.03 -1.33 12.07
CA MET A 762 30.16 -0.52 11.58
C MET A 762 29.79 0.48 10.48
N GLY A 763 28.70 1.23 10.67
CA GLY A 763 28.25 2.25 9.71
C GLY A 763 27.73 1.72 8.38
N ALA A 764 27.40 0.43 8.27
CA ALA A 764 26.70 -0.11 7.12
C ALA A 764 25.29 0.50 6.98
N GLY A 765 24.75 0.57 5.76
CA GLY A 765 23.35 0.91 5.50
C GLY A 765 22.62 -0.29 4.89
N VAL A 766 21.66 -0.88 5.62
CA VAL A 766 20.97 -2.10 5.20
C VAL A 766 19.46 -1.89 5.10
N LEU A 767 18.92 -2.01 3.89
CA LEU A 767 17.47 -2.06 3.66
C LEU A 767 16.99 -3.50 3.77
N VAL A 768 16.14 -3.76 4.76
CA VAL A 768 15.53 -5.07 5.03
C VAL A 768 14.05 -5.00 4.70
N GLU A 769 13.62 -5.56 3.56
CA GLU A 769 12.22 -5.42 3.13
C GLU A 769 11.55 -6.67 2.54
N GLY A 770 10.26 -6.84 2.80
CA GLY A 770 9.51 -7.98 2.24
C GLY A 770 9.94 -9.36 2.76
N ASN A 771 10.65 -9.46 3.89
CA ASN A 771 11.16 -10.75 4.40
C ASN A 771 10.18 -11.40 5.38
N HIS A 772 10.27 -12.73 5.54
CA HIS A 772 9.52 -13.47 6.56
C HIS A 772 10.48 -14.08 7.60
N PHE A 773 10.39 -13.61 8.84
CA PHE A 773 11.10 -14.16 9.99
C PHE A 773 10.15 -15.01 10.85
N GLU A 774 10.54 -16.25 11.14
CA GLU A 774 9.75 -17.19 11.92
C GLU A 774 10.61 -17.88 12.99
N ASN A 775 10.22 -17.79 14.25
CA ASN A 775 10.99 -18.32 15.38
C ASN A 775 12.44 -17.79 15.43
N VAL A 776 12.66 -16.53 15.07
CA VAL A 776 13.99 -15.90 15.10
C VAL A 776 14.12 -15.07 16.37
N THR A 777 15.14 -15.37 17.18
CA THR A 777 15.29 -14.72 18.49
C THR A 777 15.52 -13.21 18.36
N ARG A 778 16.30 -12.78 17.37
CA ARG A 778 16.52 -11.37 17.04
C ARG A 778 16.48 -11.14 15.53
N PRO A 779 15.31 -10.81 14.96
CA PRO A 779 15.11 -10.73 13.51
C PRO A 779 16.05 -9.74 12.81
N THR A 780 16.20 -8.56 13.39
CA THR A 780 17.14 -7.54 12.93
C THR A 780 17.90 -6.94 14.10
N ALA A 781 19.07 -6.39 13.80
CA ALA A 781 20.04 -5.94 14.77
C ALA A 781 20.80 -4.69 14.29
N VAL A 782 20.87 -3.68 15.15
CA VAL A 782 21.67 -2.46 14.97
C VAL A 782 22.89 -2.56 15.88
N GLY A 783 24.02 -2.94 15.29
CA GLY A 783 25.17 -3.43 16.05
C GLY A 783 25.03 -4.92 16.41
N TYR A 784 26.16 -5.56 16.71
CA TYR A 784 26.14 -6.92 17.24
C TYR A 784 27.47 -7.30 17.88
N ALA A 785 27.41 -7.93 19.06
CA ALA A 785 28.58 -8.23 19.89
C ALA A 785 29.42 -6.96 20.09
N GLU A 786 30.73 -7.02 19.81
CA GLU A 786 31.64 -5.87 19.94
C GLU A 786 31.57 -4.89 18.76
N SER A 787 30.88 -5.23 17.67
CA SER A 787 30.77 -4.35 16.51
C SER A 787 29.73 -3.27 16.75
N GLY A 788 30.18 -2.01 16.60
CA GLY A 788 29.34 -0.83 16.71
C GLY A 788 28.17 -0.81 15.70
N PRO A 789 27.21 0.11 15.88
CA PRO A 789 26.00 0.16 15.07
C PRO A 789 26.27 0.56 13.62
N GLY A 790 25.38 0.13 12.72
CA GLY A 790 25.15 0.73 11.41
C GLY A 790 23.69 1.21 11.31
N ASP A 791 23.29 1.64 10.12
CA ASP A 791 21.93 2.01 9.80
C ASP A 791 21.17 0.81 9.21
N LEU A 792 19.90 0.68 9.59
CA LEU A 792 19.01 -0.40 9.17
C LEU A 792 17.58 0.13 9.06
N VAL A 793 17.04 0.11 7.84
CA VAL A 793 15.65 0.48 7.54
C VAL A 793 14.86 -0.78 7.24
N GLN A 794 13.65 -0.87 7.81
CA GLN A 794 12.74 -1.99 7.61
C GLN A 794 11.49 -1.58 6.85
N ARG A 795 11.00 -2.44 5.95
CA ARG A 795 9.69 -2.28 5.27
C ARG A 795 9.04 -3.64 5.06
N ASP A 796 7.72 -3.75 5.20
CA ASP A 796 6.95 -4.92 4.76
C ASP A 796 7.50 -6.31 5.20
N ASN A 797 8.14 -6.41 6.38
CA ASN A 797 8.61 -7.69 6.92
C ASN A 797 7.55 -8.33 7.81
N ILE A 798 7.45 -9.66 7.79
CA ILE A 798 6.62 -10.44 8.72
C ILE A 798 7.49 -11.05 9.81
N PHE A 799 7.07 -10.89 11.07
CA PHE A 799 7.69 -11.50 12.24
C PHE A 799 6.70 -12.44 12.92
N THR A 800 6.87 -13.74 12.75
CA THR A 800 6.07 -14.79 13.38
C THR A 800 6.86 -15.39 14.55
N ASN A 801 6.33 -15.37 15.77
CA ASN A 801 6.98 -15.95 16.96
C ASN A 801 8.46 -15.53 17.13
N SER A 802 8.77 -14.30 16.77
CA SER A 802 10.16 -13.80 16.73
C SER A 802 10.35 -12.67 17.74
N GLY A 803 11.60 -12.37 18.09
CA GLY A 803 11.91 -11.24 18.96
C GLY A 803 11.60 -9.88 18.32
N ALA A 804 11.71 -8.82 19.11
CA ALA A 804 11.52 -7.46 18.61
C ALA A 804 12.61 -7.11 17.58
N PRO A 805 12.23 -6.59 16.39
CA PRO A 805 13.21 -6.11 15.44
C PRO A 805 13.84 -4.79 15.88
N GLU A 806 15.08 -4.56 15.47
CA GLU A 806 15.80 -3.29 15.62
C GLU A 806 15.92 -2.58 14.26
N SER A 807 15.84 -1.25 14.29
CA SER A 807 16.01 -0.34 13.14
C SER A 807 16.62 0.98 13.61
N ALA A 808 17.46 1.61 12.79
CA ALA A 808 18.07 2.89 13.12
C ALA A 808 18.58 3.60 11.85
N GLY A 809 18.58 4.93 11.88
CA GLY A 809 19.16 5.76 10.83
C GLY A 809 18.47 5.64 9.48
N ASP A 810 19.21 5.97 8.42
CA ASP A 810 18.76 6.00 7.03
C ASP A 810 19.68 5.14 6.17
N VAL A 811 19.18 4.62 5.05
CA VAL A 811 19.95 3.79 4.13
C VAL A 811 19.93 4.42 2.75
N ALA A 812 21.06 4.41 2.03
CA ALA A 812 21.11 4.96 0.68
C ALA A 812 20.11 4.24 -0.26
N PRO A 813 19.57 4.94 -1.29
CA PRO A 813 18.59 4.33 -2.19
C PRO A 813 19.14 3.14 -2.96
N ILE A 814 18.32 2.10 -3.13
CA ILE A 814 18.63 0.96 -4.00
C ILE A 814 18.49 1.38 -5.48
N PRO A 815 19.56 1.33 -6.30
CA PRO A 815 19.56 1.99 -7.62
C PRO A 815 19.17 1.07 -8.79
N TYR A 816 18.67 -0.15 -8.51
CA TYR A 816 18.29 -1.12 -9.54
C TYR A 816 16.83 -1.55 -9.39
N PRO A 817 16.17 -1.98 -10.48
CA PRO A 817 14.82 -2.50 -10.41
C PRO A 817 14.79 -3.87 -9.72
N TYR A 818 13.75 -4.11 -8.93
CA TYR A 818 13.42 -5.39 -8.29
C TYR A 818 11.91 -5.45 -8.06
N ARG A 819 11.41 -6.65 -7.77
CA ARG A 819 10.01 -6.89 -7.38
C ARG A 819 10.01 -7.50 -5.99
N LEU A 820 9.29 -6.86 -5.06
CA LEU A 820 8.96 -7.49 -3.79
C LEU A 820 7.82 -8.49 -3.99
N ASP A 821 7.90 -9.60 -3.27
CA ASP A 821 6.78 -10.51 -3.11
C ASP A 821 5.97 -10.00 -1.92
N ASP A 822 4.68 -10.37 -1.85
CA ASP A 822 3.97 -10.24 -0.59
C ASP A 822 4.70 -11.10 0.46
N ALA A 823 5.15 -10.46 1.54
CA ALA A 823 5.87 -11.13 2.62
C ALA A 823 5.09 -12.32 3.21
N SER A 824 3.76 -12.31 3.12
CA SER A 824 2.90 -13.44 3.53
C SER A 824 3.08 -14.69 2.65
N GLY A 825 3.43 -14.49 1.38
CA GLY A 825 3.72 -15.54 0.40
C GLY A 825 5.18 -15.96 0.35
N VAL A 826 6.10 -15.18 0.92
CA VAL A 826 7.56 -15.42 0.84
C VAL A 826 7.95 -16.78 1.40
N LYS A 827 7.42 -17.19 2.56
CA LYS A 827 7.67 -18.55 3.09
C LYS A 827 7.31 -19.64 2.07
N ALA A 828 6.15 -19.54 1.44
CA ALA A 828 5.70 -20.53 0.47
C ALA A 828 6.55 -20.51 -0.81
N ALA A 829 6.85 -19.33 -1.35
CA ALA A 829 7.66 -19.16 -2.55
C ALA A 829 9.11 -19.65 -2.34
N VAL A 830 9.75 -19.22 -1.26
CA VAL A 830 11.14 -19.54 -0.95
C VAL A 830 11.32 -21.02 -0.63
N THR A 831 10.44 -21.64 0.15
CA THR A 831 10.53 -23.09 0.44
C THR A 831 10.28 -23.96 -0.81
N ALA A 832 9.53 -23.45 -1.78
CA ALA A 832 9.31 -24.13 -3.06
C ALA A 832 10.50 -23.97 -4.03
N GLY A 833 11.13 -22.80 -4.07
CA GLY A 833 12.12 -22.44 -5.08
C GLY A 833 13.59 -22.49 -4.63
N ALA A 834 13.91 -22.31 -3.36
CA ALA A 834 15.30 -22.17 -2.94
C ALA A 834 16.06 -23.51 -2.84
N GLY A 835 17.36 -23.45 -3.17
CA GLY A 835 18.31 -24.56 -3.09
C GLY A 835 18.59 -25.26 -4.41
N ALA A 836 19.56 -26.18 -4.36
CA ALA A 836 19.94 -27.00 -5.50
C ALA A 836 18.83 -27.99 -5.90
N GLY A 837 18.76 -28.31 -7.19
CA GLY A 837 17.76 -29.21 -7.78
C GLY A 837 16.42 -28.54 -8.10
N ARG A 838 16.32 -27.22 -8.00
CA ARG A 838 15.08 -26.45 -8.24
C ARG A 838 15.02 -25.80 -9.62
N ILE A 839 16.17 -25.63 -10.27
CA ILE A 839 16.27 -25.15 -11.65
C ILE A 839 16.62 -26.29 -12.60
N ASN A 840 16.17 -26.19 -13.85
CA ASN A 840 16.48 -27.16 -14.90
C ASN A 840 17.70 -26.65 -15.71
N PRO A 841 18.94 -27.15 -15.45
CA PRO A 841 20.19 -26.50 -15.86
C PRO A 841 20.67 -26.80 -17.29
#